data_AF-A0A841SVP6-F1
#
_entry.id   AF-A0A841SVP6-F1
#
_cell.length_a   1.000
_cell.length_b   1.000
_cell.length_c   1.000
_cell.angle_alpha   90.00
_cell.angle_beta   90.00
_cell.angle_gamma   90.00
#
_symmetry.space_group_name_H-M   'P 1'
#
loop_
_entity.id
_entity.type
_entity.pdbx_description
1 polymer ?
#
loop_
_entity_poly.entity_id
_entity_poly.type
_entity_poly.pdbx_seq_one_letter_code
_entity_poly.pdbx_strand_id
1 'polypeptide(L)'
;MKTSNKPVKPRGRLRRTLLAALAATTLCVPLPFSAAAHAAGEPETLGTIALDVEDDAQNHVHETGVPFSVDVTPHLFAGDSLDSSIKSISFAEGKTPYQTANINNALTVLTDGQLSYGTGYGVFFDLWNATSANDYVDVIIDFTGVASVQSLALYGFNMNTQFSMREGDVTFIGPDGTETTEPASVTNTTKSTAATYSASEPIAARSVIFRIYTGVGNAWKINLTELDITGKAPDSTFANLQSISVEPGVEPYASYNIDQAQTLLTDGKTSYGSAYGVAYDFFGRPEASRYARITVTMDKEAYIDSLDLSAFNLNTYFSLERADISFIDAEGGSVAQTVYGTGNAASSVAAVSFRSSSGGIPAKTIEIDAYTSHHYAGGTIASKLNLTELRFTQTTSDGSGPDFQLPGNITLTAQWKDYQGQPLGAPISLSFEETTTIDSPTELPTGYYGLVFQSTSDFVIGDRVPGEAKEYGFAVLPTPATRVDRPDSAFGMVHADLEDPNIGGWSKTQSWTPSTLAPAAWGSLMAGRRADGWEELPLVHAELWHTADFEPMPQADIENLADTLADYVQADPDGKYWELGLEENLSHWSKPYYWENLQAKTAAIREAVDDLELDTKLIYQIAEPTNRKASLSTFLASDVAPMFDILSLHPYAWPDFPSPETWLPDILDFTRSEMAKNGLDMPIWFTEVGAPHAGNAPGEYFGYGDPATDTDHLVEGLSRMEEASYLNKVYTLGLEGGVEKIFWYNYKDRDQRRYYPEDHFGLLDYWGYPKPAYLAYVAARDQLDTKAAKGVAKFGDVWLAKFDGEDEDTYILWTDPSATPQAHDLSSLLLSDEITGVFNTLGTPLAIADTASYMVPYEPVFVNTAHAEGEIIPPPAEPGVPAGS
;
A
#
# COMPACT_ATOMS: atom_id res chain seq x y z
N MET A 1 -38.60 25.63 -60.40
CA MET A 1 -37.37 24.98 -59.90
C MET A 1 -37.70 24.43 -58.52
N LYS A 2 -37.47 23.13 -58.32
CA LYS A 2 -38.02 22.34 -57.21
C LYS A 2 -37.25 22.55 -55.91
N THR A 3 -38.00 22.67 -54.82
CA THR A 3 -37.61 22.66 -53.40
C THR A 3 -37.78 21.24 -52.81
N SER A 4 -36.92 20.83 -51.87
CA SER A 4 -37.23 19.80 -50.84
C SER A 4 -36.21 19.92 -49.69
N ASN A 5 -36.58 20.43 -48.51
CA ASN A 5 -37.21 19.74 -47.37
C ASN A 5 -36.38 18.54 -46.83
N LYS A 6 -35.66 18.77 -45.72
CA LYS A 6 -35.28 17.74 -44.73
C LYS A 6 -36.02 18.01 -43.41
N PRO A 7 -36.51 16.99 -42.70
CA PRO A 7 -37.34 17.17 -41.51
C PRO A 7 -36.50 17.25 -40.23
N VAL A 8 -36.87 18.18 -39.35
CA VAL A 8 -36.42 18.24 -37.94
C VAL A 8 -37.31 17.31 -37.11
N LYS A 9 -36.72 16.37 -36.36
CA LYS A 9 -37.42 15.56 -35.35
C LYS A 9 -37.45 16.31 -34.01
N PRO A 10 -38.55 16.33 -33.26
CA PRO A 10 -38.57 16.86 -31.90
C PRO A 10 -38.26 15.74 -30.88
N ARG A 11 -37.25 15.93 -30.03
CA ARG A 11 -37.05 15.13 -28.81
C ARG A 11 -37.79 15.81 -27.65
N GLY A 12 -38.86 15.19 -27.17
CA GLY A 12 -39.51 15.56 -25.91
C GLY A 12 -39.06 14.61 -24.79
N ARG A 13 -38.49 15.15 -23.70
CA ARG A 13 -38.32 14.44 -22.43
C ARG A 13 -39.22 15.10 -21.37
N LEU A 14 -40.20 14.34 -20.87
CA LEU A 14 -41.00 14.68 -19.69
C LEU A 14 -40.17 14.48 -18.42
N ARG A 15 -40.03 15.53 -17.60
CA ARG A 15 -39.66 15.40 -16.17
C ARG A 15 -40.93 15.12 -15.35
N ARG A 16 -40.91 14.11 -14.48
CA ARG A 16 -41.87 13.95 -13.38
C ARG A 16 -41.13 14.07 -12.06
N THR A 17 -41.49 15.11 -11.30
CA THR A 17 -41.21 15.31 -9.89
C THR A 17 -42.37 14.72 -9.09
N LEU A 18 -42.12 14.00 -7.99
CA LEU A 18 -43.13 13.84 -6.94
C LEU A 18 -42.49 13.65 -5.56
N LEU A 19 -42.81 14.58 -4.65
CA LEU A 19 -42.72 14.46 -3.20
C LEU A 19 -43.81 13.52 -2.66
N ALA A 20 -43.54 12.82 -1.56
CA ALA A 20 -44.49 12.68 -0.45
C ALA A 20 -43.81 12.14 0.82
N ALA A 21 -43.95 12.88 1.92
CA ALA A 21 -43.68 12.47 3.29
C ALA A 21 -44.90 11.79 3.92
N LEU A 22 -44.70 10.89 4.88
CA LEU A 22 -45.69 10.61 5.93
C LEU A 22 -45.03 9.93 7.14
N ALA A 23 -45.18 10.60 8.29
CA ALA A 23 -44.80 10.14 9.62
C ALA A 23 -45.93 9.32 10.27
N ALA A 24 -45.57 8.35 11.11
CA ALA A 24 -46.47 7.77 12.10
C ALA A 24 -45.69 7.35 13.35
N THR A 25 -45.84 8.14 14.41
CA THR A 25 -45.46 7.85 15.80
C THR A 25 -46.38 6.78 16.41
N THR A 26 -45.82 5.82 17.14
CA THR A 26 -46.57 5.01 18.13
C THR A 26 -45.80 4.94 19.44
N LEU A 27 -46.49 5.32 20.51
CA LEU A 27 -46.08 5.35 21.91
C LEU A 27 -46.28 3.96 22.54
N CYS A 28 -45.33 3.45 23.33
CA CYS A 28 -45.59 2.39 24.31
C CYS A 28 -44.78 2.60 25.60
N VAL A 29 -45.46 2.43 26.72
CA VAL A 29 -45.02 2.64 28.12
C VAL A 29 -44.45 1.32 28.67
N PRO A 30 -43.40 1.32 29.52
CA PRO A 30 -42.79 0.09 30.03
C PRO A 30 -43.45 -0.43 31.31
N LEU A 31 -43.37 -1.75 31.54
CA LEU A 31 -43.55 -2.39 32.84
C LEU A 31 -42.24 -3.08 33.24
N PRO A 32 -41.92 -3.18 34.54
CA PRO A 32 -40.60 -3.60 35.01
C PRO A 32 -40.51 -5.11 35.18
N PHE A 33 -39.36 -5.70 34.83
CA PHE A 33 -38.98 -7.04 35.28
C PHE A 33 -37.72 -6.98 36.14
N SER A 34 -37.81 -7.66 37.28
CA SER A 34 -36.81 -7.77 38.34
C SER A 34 -35.67 -8.71 37.95
N ALA A 35 -34.43 -8.29 38.20
CA ALA A 35 -33.25 -9.14 38.20
C ALA A 35 -33.31 -10.18 39.33
N ALA A 36 -33.09 -11.45 38.99
CA ALA A 36 -32.72 -12.48 39.94
C ALA A 36 -31.25 -12.84 39.68
N ALA A 37 -30.43 -12.69 40.71
CA ALA A 37 -29.00 -13.00 40.68
C ALA A 37 -28.75 -14.50 40.50
N HIS A 38 -27.86 -14.86 39.56
CA HIS A 38 -27.20 -16.16 39.52
C HIS A 38 -25.76 -15.99 40.00
N ALA A 39 -25.43 -16.69 41.08
CA ALA A 39 -24.08 -16.85 41.59
C ALA A 39 -23.70 -18.34 41.50
N ALA A 40 -22.76 -18.67 40.62
CA ALA A 40 -21.88 -19.83 40.67
C ALA A 40 -20.75 -19.58 39.65
N GLY A 41 -19.49 -19.75 40.07
CA GLY A 41 -18.32 -19.47 39.24
C GLY A 41 -18.27 -20.39 38.01
N GLU A 42 -18.39 -19.77 36.83
CA GLU A 42 -18.20 -20.41 35.52
C GLU A 42 -16.69 -20.46 35.21
N PRO A 43 -16.22 -21.45 34.41
CA PRO A 43 -14.87 -21.47 33.87
C PRO A 43 -14.55 -20.20 33.07
N GLU A 44 -13.40 -19.58 33.31
CA GLU A 44 -12.91 -18.47 32.49
C GLU A 44 -12.33 -19.01 31.16
N THR A 45 -12.63 -18.31 30.07
CA THR A 45 -12.05 -18.61 28.75
C THR A 45 -10.60 -18.13 28.77
N LEU A 46 -9.64 -19.00 28.43
CA LEU A 46 -8.22 -18.62 28.44
C LEU A 46 -7.86 -17.83 27.16
N GLY A 47 -8.51 -18.15 26.04
CA GLY A 47 -8.43 -17.40 24.78
C GLY A 47 -9.09 -18.14 23.61
N THR A 48 -9.45 -17.39 22.57
CA THR A 48 -9.91 -17.88 21.26
C THR A 48 -8.85 -17.57 20.21
N ILE A 49 -8.47 -18.56 19.42
CA ILE A 49 -7.44 -18.46 18.38
C ILE A 49 -8.11 -18.63 17.02
N ALA A 50 -8.09 -17.56 16.21
CA ALA A 50 -8.39 -17.70 14.79
C ALA A 50 -7.19 -18.37 14.11
N LEU A 51 -7.46 -19.42 13.34
CA LEU A 51 -6.43 -20.09 12.55
C LEU A 51 -6.29 -19.36 11.22
N ASP A 52 -5.53 -18.27 11.22
CA ASP A 52 -5.16 -17.56 9.99
C ASP A 52 -3.89 -18.18 9.41
N VAL A 53 -3.87 -18.32 8.09
CA VAL A 53 -2.70 -18.78 7.35
C VAL A 53 -2.28 -17.58 6.52
N GLU A 54 -1.23 -16.88 6.97
CA GLU A 54 -0.57 -15.92 6.10
C GLU A 54 -0.13 -16.63 4.82
N ASP A 55 -0.15 -15.90 3.71
CA ASP A 55 -0.15 -16.33 2.30
C ASP A 55 0.94 -17.38 1.92
N ASP A 56 1.93 -17.60 2.78
CA ASP A 56 3.10 -18.47 2.60
C ASP A 56 2.83 -19.99 2.58
N ALA A 57 1.67 -20.50 3.03
CA ALA A 57 1.43 -21.95 3.00
C ALA A 57 0.81 -22.48 1.68
N GLN A 58 0.52 -21.59 0.72
CA GLN A 58 -0.09 -21.98 -0.54
C GLN A 58 0.94 -22.62 -1.49
N ASN A 59 1.16 -23.93 -1.33
CA ASN A 59 1.77 -24.91 -2.27
C ASN A 59 2.98 -25.71 -1.76
N HIS A 60 3.00 -26.18 -0.52
CA HIS A 60 3.98 -27.19 -0.10
C HIS A 60 3.51 -28.63 -0.36
N VAL A 61 4.36 -29.39 -1.08
CA VAL A 61 4.27 -30.86 -1.16
C VAL A 61 5.14 -31.43 -0.05
N HIS A 62 4.53 -31.97 1.01
CA HIS A 62 5.27 -32.54 2.14
C HIS A 62 5.58 -34.03 1.95
N GLU A 63 6.78 -34.46 2.39
CA GLU A 63 7.19 -35.86 2.40
C GLU A 63 6.47 -36.67 3.49
N THR A 64 6.25 -37.96 3.23
CA THR A 64 5.41 -38.85 4.04
C THR A 64 5.89 -38.99 5.49
N GLY A 65 5.00 -38.77 6.46
CA GLY A 65 5.24 -39.06 7.88
C GLY A 65 6.18 -38.09 8.57
N VAL A 66 6.48 -36.96 7.92
CA VAL A 66 7.23 -35.85 8.51
C VAL A 66 6.20 -34.83 9.01
N PRO A 67 6.16 -34.52 10.31
CA PRO A 67 5.37 -33.41 10.83
C PRO A 67 5.76 -32.13 10.08
N PHE A 68 4.79 -31.32 9.65
CA PHE A 68 5.06 -29.99 9.14
C PHE A 68 4.49 -28.96 10.11
N SER A 69 5.24 -27.89 10.32
CA SER A 69 4.77 -26.75 11.13
C SER A 69 4.22 -25.74 10.15
N VAL A 70 2.98 -25.30 10.36
CA VAL A 70 2.50 -24.04 9.78
C VAL A 70 2.68 -23.04 10.90
N ASP A 71 3.46 -21.98 10.68
CA ASP A 71 3.53 -20.88 11.62
C ASP A 71 2.19 -20.14 11.53
N VAL A 72 1.27 -20.53 12.41
CA VAL A 72 0.00 -19.82 12.58
C VAL A 72 0.29 -18.65 13.50
N THR A 73 0.24 -17.43 12.96
CA THR A 73 0.26 -16.22 13.78
C THR A 73 -1.05 -16.17 14.57
N PRO A 74 -1.04 -16.36 15.91
CA PRO A 74 -2.27 -16.39 16.67
C PRO A 74 -2.85 -14.97 16.74
N HIS A 75 -3.91 -14.69 15.99
CA HIS A 75 -4.74 -13.53 16.27
C HIS A 75 -5.63 -13.85 17.48
N LEU A 76 -5.15 -13.49 18.67
CA LEU A 76 -5.89 -13.66 19.92
C LEU A 76 -7.01 -12.61 20.00
N PHE A 77 -8.24 -13.09 20.12
CA PHE A 77 -9.39 -12.26 20.43
C PHE A 77 -9.74 -12.44 21.91
N ALA A 78 -9.40 -11.42 22.71
CA ALA A 78 -9.64 -11.29 24.15
C ALA A 78 -8.92 -12.31 25.08
N GLY A 79 -7.81 -11.86 25.69
CA GLY A 79 -7.14 -12.53 26.82
C GLY A 79 -5.61 -12.47 26.73
N ASP A 80 -4.97 -11.48 27.35
CA ASP A 80 -3.50 -11.27 27.33
C ASP A 80 -2.68 -12.44 27.93
N SER A 81 -3.31 -13.42 28.58
CA SER A 81 -2.59 -14.52 29.25
C SER A 81 -2.20 -15.69 28.33
N LEU A 82 -2.87 -15.89 27.20
CA LEU A 82 -2.62 -17.08 26.37
C LEU A 82 -1.36 -16.93 25.49
N ASP A 83 -1.10 -15.72 24.99
CA ASP A 83 -0.04 -15.43 24.01
C ASP A 83 1.34 -15.84 24.51
N SER A 84 1.68 -15.45 25.74
CA SER A 84 2.94 -15.84 26.38
C SER A 84 3.05 -17.34 26.72
N SER A 85 1.91 -18.05 26.72
CA SER A 85 1.82 -19.44 27.17
C SER A 85 1.84 -20.46 26.04
N ILE A 86 1.53 -20.07 24.80
CA ILE A 86 1.58 -20.95 23.62
C ILE A 86 2.93 -20.76 22.94
N LYS A 87 3.66 -21.86 22.80
CA LYS A 87 4.95 -21.88 22.11
C LYS A 87 4.77 -22.05 20.60
N SER A 88 3.86 -22.92 20.19
CA SER A 88 3.60 -23.25 18.78
C SER A 88 2.28 -24.00 18.62
N ILE A 89 1.63 -23.81 17.47
CA ILE A 89 0.56 -24.68 16.97
C ILE A 89 1.09 -25.36 15.71
N SER A 90 0.97 -26.68 15.60
CA SER A 90 1.42 -27.44 14.43
C SER A 90 0.41 -28.51 14.03
N PHE A 91 0.53 -29.01 12.80
CA PHE A 91 -0.40 -29.98 12.24
C PHE A 91 0.34 -31.26 11.81
N ALA A 92 -0.24 -32.43 12.09
CA ALA A 92 0.31 -33.71 11.64
C ALA A 92 -0.75 -34.63 11.06
N GLU A 93 -0.46 -35.26 9.91
CA GLU A 93 -1.39 -36.16 9.23
C GLU A 93 -1.02 -37.64 9.44
N GLY A 94 -2.03 -38.50 9.51
CA GLY A 94 -1.86 -39.95 9.68
C GLY A 94 -1.43 -40.73 8.42
N LYS A 95 -1.68 -40.23 7.19
CA LYS A 95 -1.31 -40.85 5.88
C LYS A 95 -1.27 -39.83 4.72
N THR A 96 -0.54 -40.20 3.65
CA THR A 96 -0.24 -39.41 2.42
C THR A 96 -1.44 -38.72 1.73
N PRO A 97 -1.32 -37.43 1.36
CA PRO A 97 -2.11 -36.81 0.28
C PRO A 97 -1.68 -37.34 -1.10
N TYR A 98 -2.62 -37.44 -2.05
CA TYR A 98 -2.32 -37.59 -3.49
C TYR A 98 -2.43 -36.21 -4.15
N GLN A 99 -1.50 -35.92 -5.07
CA GLN A 99 -1.37 -34.68 -5.87
C GLN A 99 -2.62 -33.79 -5.95
N THR A 100 -2.51 -32.56 -5.43
CA THR A 100 -3.43 -31.44 -5.67
C THR A 100 -3.31 -30.96 -7.13
N ALA A 101 -3.95 -31.68 -8.05
CA ALA A 101 -4.28 -31.13 -9.35
C ALA A 101 -5.70 -30.53 -9.29
N ASN A 102 -5.79 -29.19 -9.38
CA ASN A 102 -6.99 -28.33 -9.48
C ASN A 102 -7.41 -27.54 -8.23
N ILE A 103 -6.54 -26.64 -7.74
CA ILE A 103 -6.96 -25.42 -7.02
C ILE A 103 -7.27 -24.24 -7.98
N ASN A 104 -7.01 -24.39 -9.28
CA ASN A 104 -7.22 -23.32 -10.28
C ASN A 104 -8.65 -22.79 -10.42
N ASN A 105 -9.67 -23.49 -9.89
CA ASN A 105 -11.07 -23.01 -9.95
C ASN A 105 -11.51 -22.21 -8.71
N ALA A 106 -10.69 -22.12 -7.66
CA ALA A 106 -10.89 -21.15 -6.59
C ALA A 106 -10.25 -19.79 -6.93
N LEU A 107 -9.22 -19.79 -7.79
CA LEU A 107 -8.55 -18.57 -8.28
C LEU A 107 -9.45 -17.68 -9.14
N THR A 108 -10.44 -18.23 -9.87
CA THR A 108 -11.24 -17.44 -10.82
C THR A 108 -12.32 -16.55 -10.18
N VAL A 109 -12.46 -16.58 -8.86
CA VAL A 109 -13.41 -15.73 -8.11
C VAL A 109 -12.69 -14.63 -7.30
N LEU A 110 -11.37 -14.53 -7.43
CA LEU A 110 -10.53 -13.60 -6.65
C LEU A 110 -9.71 -12.64 -7.54
N THR A 111 -10.33 -12.09 -8.59
CA THR A 111 -9.67 -11.07 -9.44
C THR A 111 -10.43 -9.75 -9.58
N ASP A 112 -11.58 -9.57 -8.95
CA ASP A 112 -12.19 -8.25 -8.79
C ASP A 112 -12.61 -8.03 -7.33
N GLY A 113 -11.98 -7.06 -6.68
CA GLY A 113 -12.27 -6.70 -5.30
C GLY A 113 -13.68 -6.12 -5.14
N GLN A 114 -14.70 -6.98 -5.04
CA GLN A 114 -15.88 -6.81 -4.18
C GLN A 114 -16.59 -8.16 -3.99
N LEU A 115 -16.49 -8.74 -2.80
CA LEU A 115 -17.45 -9.72 -2.31
C LEU A 115 -17.96 -9.30 -0.94
N SER A 116 -19.22 -8.85 -0.94
CA SER A 116 -20.04 -8.69 0.27
C SER A 116 -20.38 -10.05 0.88
N TYR A 117 -20.36 -10.07 2.22
CA TYR A 117 -20.58 -11.16 3.18
C TYR A 117 -19.35 -12.02 3.50
N GLY A 118 -18.87 -11.82 4.74
CA GLY A 118 -17.55 -12.24 5.21
C GLY A 118 -17.29 -13.73 5.33
N THR A 119 -16.01 -14.07 5.27
CA THR A 119 -15.43 -15.35 5.65
C THR A 119 -13.98 -15.12 6.06
N GLY A 120 -13.62 -15.53 7.28
CA GLY A 120 -12.24 -15.62 7.72
C GLY A 120 -11.46 -16.67 6.94
N TYR A 121 -10.14 -16.51 6.94
CA TYR A 121 -9.16 -17.47 6.45
C TYR A 121 -9.30 -18.81 7.23
N GLY A 122 -9.03 -19.94 6.58
CA GLY A 122 -9.17 -21.26 7.20
C GLY A 122 -8.20 -22.27 6.59
N VAL A 123 -7.77 -23.24 7.40
CA VAL A 123 -6.82 -24.27 6.99
C VAL A 123 -7.58 -25.42 6.32
N PHE A 124 -7.23 -25.74 5.07
CA PHE A 124 -7.88 -26.81 4.30
C PHE A 124 -7.02 -28.07 4.21
N PHE A 125 -7.54 -29.19 4.70
CA PHE A 125 -6.95 -30.52 4.50
C PHE A 125 -7.81 -31.31 3.52
N ASP A 126 -7.20 -31.88 2.47
CA ASP A 126 -7.91 -32.65 1.45
C ASP A 126 -7.49 -34.13 1.50
N LEU A 127 -8.33 -34.97 2.13
CA LEU A 127 -8.03 -36.37 2.40
C LEU A 127 -8.73 -37.27 1.35
N TRP A 128 -8.19 -37.30 0.13
CA TRP A 128 -8.72 -38.15 -0.96
C TRP A 128 -8.49 -39.64 -0.70
N ASN A 129 -9.48 -40.48 -1.01
CA ASN A 129 -9.43 -41.95 -0.90
C ASN A 129 -9.18 -42.49 0.52
N ALA A 130 -9.65 -41.79 1.54
CA ALA A 130 -9.74 -42.28 2.92
C ALA A 130 -10.57 -43.58 2.97
N THR A 131 -9.88 -44.72 3.00
CA THR A 131 -10.50 -46.07 2.92
C THR A 131 -10.55 -46.77 4.28
N SER A 132 -10.04 -46.14 5.35
CA SER A 132 -9.97 -46.75 6.67
C SER A 132 -10.34 -45.79 7.79
N ALA A 133 -10.72 -46.32 8.96
CA ALA A 133 -11.04 -45.55 10.16
C ALA A 133 -9.84 -44.79 10.78
N ASN A 134 -8.75 -44.60 10.04
CA ASN A 134 -7.45 -44.13 10.54
C ASN A 134 -6.98 -42.83 9.86
N ASP A 135 -7.85 -42.13 9.14
CA ASP A 135 -7.49 -40.88 8.46
C ASP A 135 -7.87 -39.70 9.37
N TYR A 136 -6.84 -39.07 9.93
CA TYR A 136 -6.96 -38.02 10.94
C TYR A 136 -6.00 -36.85 10.68
N VAL A 137 -6.36 -35.69 11.26
CA VAL A 137 -5.51 -34.52 11.42
C VAL A 137 -5.28 -34.30 12.90
N ASP A 138 -4.02 -34.21 13.31
CA ASP A 138 -3.63 -33.77 14.65
C ASP A 138 -3.40 -32.26 14.64
N VAL A 139 -4.08 -31.55 15.53
CA VAL A 139 -3.77 -30.16 15.89
C VAL A 139 -2.99 -30.22 17.19
N ILE A 140 -1.69 -29.91 17.14
CA ILE A 140 -0.77 -29.99 18.27
C ILE A 140 -0.55 -28.59 18.81
N ILE A 141 -0.83 -28.37 20.09
CA ILE A 141 -0.67 -27.10 20.79
C ILE A 141 0.39 -27.30 21.85
N ASP A 142 1.57 -26.70 21.66
CA ASP A 142 2.65 -26.74 22.65
C ASP A 142 2.63 -25.48 23.49
N PHE A 143 2.74 -25.64 24.81
CA PHE A 143 2.80 -24.52 25.73
C PHE A 143 4.26 -24.19 26.11
N THR A 144 4.58 -22.92 26.37
CA THR A 144 5.89 -22.48 26.89
C THR A 144 6.13 -22.97 28.33
N GLY A 145 5.07 -23.36 29.04
CA GLY A 145 5.08 -23.95 30.38
C GLY A 145 4.00 -25.03 30.56
N VAL A 146 3.45 -25.15 31.78
CA VAL A 146 2.32 -26.05 32.06
C VAL A 146 1.04 -25.22 32.08
N ALA A 147 0.13 -25.48 31.14
CA ALA A 147 -1.20 -24.88 31.08
C ALA A 147 -2.22 -25.75 31.81
N SER A 148 -3.22 -25.14 32.46
CA SER A 148 -4.33 -25.84 33.09
C SER A 148 -5.53 -25.79 32.15
N VAL A 149 -5.76 -26.84 31.37
CA VAL A 149 -6.76 -26.91 30.29
C VAL A 149 -8.01 -27.62 30.78
N GLN A 150 -9.16 -26.95 30.71
CA GLN A 150 -10.46 -27.49 31.13
C GLN A 150 -11.38 -27.82 29.95
N SER A 151 -11.39 -27.02 28.89
CA SER A 151 -12.12 -27.34 27.66
C SER A 151 -11.34 -26.93 26.42
N LEU A 152 -11.61 -27.64 25.33
CA LEU A 152 -11.10 -27.36 23.99
C LEU A 152 -12.27 -27.44 23.00
N ALA A 153 -12.39 -26.48 22.09
CA ALA A 153 -13.32 -26.60 20.97
C ALA A 153 -12.62 -26.22 19.68
N LEU A 154 -12.72 -27.08 18.67
CA LEU A 154 -12.19 -26.86 17.34
C LEU A 154 -13.35 -26.77 16.36
N TYR A 155 -13.44 -25.66 15.64
CA TYR A 155 -14.53 -25.37 14.71
C TYR A 155 -14.07 -25.41 13.26
N GLY A 156 -15.00 -25.79 12.40
CA GLY A 156 -14.84 -25.78 10.95
C GLY A 156 -16.11 -25.38 10.22
N PHE A 157 -15.95 -24.79 9.04
CA PHE A 157 -17.07 -24.38 8.18
C PHE A 157 -17.35 -25.38 7.06
N ASN A 158 -18.64 -25.65 6.83
CA ASN A 158 -19.11 -26.57 5.79
C ASN A 158 -19.46 -25.77 4.52
N MET A 159 -18.56 -25.72 3.53
CA MET A 159 -18.73 -24.92 2.30
C MET A 159 -19.61 -25.58 1.22
N ASN A 160 -20.80 -26.08 1.59
CA ASN A 160 -21.76 -26.76 0.69
C ASN A 160 -21.25 -28.06 0.00
N THR A 161 -20.03 -28.53 0.26
CA THR A 161 -19.57 -29.89 -0.08
C THR A 161 -19.67 -30.81 1.14
N GLN A 162 -19.56 -32.13 1.00
CA GLN A 162 -19.70 -33.04 2.14
C GLN A 162 -18.49 -32.86 3.09
N PHE A 163 -18.64 -32.08 4.15
CA PHE A 163 -17.71 -31.95 5.27
C PHE A 163 -18.32 -32.63 6.51
N SER A 164 -17.59 -33.53 7.17
CA SER A 164 -17.99 -34.03 8.49
C SER A 164 -16.77 -34.48 9.30
N MET A 165 -16.58 -33.87 10.46
CA MET A 165 -15.76 -34.46 11.53
C MET A 165 -16.55 -35.67 12.06
N ARG A 166 -15.96 -36.85 12.14
CA ARG A 166 -16.70 -38.05 12.57
C ARG A 166 -16.54 -38.28 14.06
N GLU A 167 -15.29 -38.36 14.47
CA GLU A 167 -14.83 -38.66 15.82
C GLU A 167 -13.64 -37.74 16.09
N GLY A 168 -13.38 -37.43 17.34
CA GLY A 168 -12.18 -36.70 17.73
C GLY A 168 -11.73 -37.18 19.09
N ASP A 169 -10.42 -37.12 19.34
CA ASP A 169 -9.81 -37.43 20.62
C ASP A 169 -8.87 -36.29 21.01
N VAL A 170 -8.78 -36.00 22.30
CA VAL A 170 -7.83 -35.03 22.86
C VAL A 170 -6.83 -35.77 23.73
N THR A 171 -5.54 -35.67 23.40
CA THR A 171 -4.46 -36.21 24.22
C THR A 171 -3.74 -35.08 24.95
N PHE A 172 -3.74 -35.14 26.28
CA PHE A 172 -3.00 -34.24 27.14
C PHE A 172 -1.63 -34.85 27.47
N ILE A 173 -0.56 -34.10 27.21
CA ILE A 173 0.80 -34.46 27.64
C ILE A 173 1.10 -33.71 28.92
N GLY A 174 1.16 -34.41 30.05
CA GLY A 174 1.44 -33.85 31.36
C GLY A 174 2.87 -33.29 31.51
N PRO A 175 3.17 -32.58 32.61
CA PRO A 175 4.49 -31.98 32.86
C PRO A 175 5.63 -33.02 32.90
N ASP A 176 5.32 -34.23 33.36
CA ASP A 176 6.23 -35.38 33.45
C ASP A 176 6.29 -36.21 32.15
N GLY A 177 5.54 -35.81 31.12
CA GLY A 177 5.43 -36.50 29.85
C GLY A 177 4.44 -37.66 29.83
N THR A 178 3.63 -37.86 30.88
CA THR A 178 2.53 -38.84 30.81
C THR A 178 1.44 -38.37 29.83
N GLU A 179 0.94 -39.28 29.00
CA GLU A 179 -0.12 -39.01 28.03
C GLU A 179 -1.46 -39.52 28.57
N THR A 180 -2.50 -38.68 28.52
CA THR A 180 -3.88 -39.07 28.82
C THR A 180 -4.77 -38.68 27.64
N THR A 181 -5.38 -39.67 27.00
CA THR A 181 -6.27 -39.47 25.85
C THR A 181 -7.72 -39.62 26.27
N GLU A 182 -8.54 -38.63 25.93
CA GLU A 182 -9.96 -38.60 26.21
C GLU A 182 -10.76 -38.33 24.92
N PRO A 183 -11.95 -38.93 24.75
CA PRO A 183 -12.76 -38.70 23.55
C PRO A 183 -13.36 -37.29 23.53
N ALA A 184 -13.36 -36.66 22.34
CA ALA A 184 -14.05 -35.40 22.07
C ALA A 184 -15.45 -35.65 21.50
N SER A 185 -16.43 -34.84 21.93
CA SER A 185 -17.76 -34.82 21.37
C SER A 185 -17.78 -34.05 20.05
N VAL A 186 -18.17 -34.71 18.97
CA VAL A 186 -18.25 -34.10 17.63
C VAL A 186 -19.71 -33.79 17.28
N THR A 187 -19.97 -32.55 16.92
CA THR A 187 -21.28 -32.07 16.48
C THR A 187 -21.18 -31.52 15.06
N ASN A 188 -21.92 -32.14 14.12
CA ASN A 188 -22.01 -31.66 12.75
C ASN A 188 -23.37 -31.01 12.49
N THR A 189 -23.36 -29.81 11.91
CA THR A 189 -24.53 -29.13 11.37
C THR A 189 -24.42 -28.99 9.85
N THR A 190 -25.46 -28.50 9.19
CA THR A 190 -25.43 -28.23 7.74
C THR A 190 -24.46 -27.11 7.34
N LYS A 191 -24.00 -26.28 8.28
CA LYS A 191 -23.14 -25.12 8.01
C LYS A 191 -21.79 -25.14 8.73
N SER A 192 -21.66 -25.92 9.80
CA SER A 192 -20.44 -25.99 10.61
C SER A 192 -20.26 -27.37 11.24
N THR A 193 -19.02 -27.69 11.59
CA THR A 193 -18.64 -28.87 12.36
C THR A 193 -17.80 -28.43 13.54
N ALA A 194 -18.08 -28.95 14.74
CA ALA A 194 -17.30 -28.65 15.93
C ALA A 194 -16.91 -29.94 16.65
N ALA A 195 -15.64 -30.07 17.03
CA ALA A 195 -15.16 -31.08 17.95
C ALA A 195 -14.87 -30.42 19.29
N THR A 196 -15.49 -30.91 20.36
CA THR A 196 -15.45 -30.28 21.68
C THR A 196 -15.03 -31.29 22.75
N TYR A 197 -14.13 -30.89 23.62
CA TYR A 197 -13.74 -31.62 24.82
C TYR A 197 -13.97 -30.73 26.04
N SER A 198 -14.45 -31.32 27.13
CA SER A 198 -14.61 -30.62 28.42
C SER A 198 -14.38 -31.59 29.57
N ALA A 199 -13.48 -31.24 30.48
CA ALA A 199 -13.20 -31.97 31.71
C ALA A 199 -13.97 -31.37 32.89
N SER A 200 -14.37 -32.21 33.86
CA SER A 200 -14.97 -31.72 35.11
C SER A 200 -13.99 -30.94 35.98
N GLU A 201 -12.69 -31.19 35.83
CA GLU A 201 -11.59 -30.52 36.53
C GLU A 201 -10.50 -30.16 35.52
N PRO A 202 -9.83 -29.00 35.63
CA PRO A 202 -8.74 -28.62 34.74
C PRO A 202 -7.58 -29.62 34.74
N ILE A 203 -7.04 -29.94 33.56
CA ILE A 203 -5.93 -30.87 33.35
C ILE A 203 -4.64 -30.08 33.10
N ALA A 204 -3.60 -30.35 33.88
CA ALA A 204 -2.29 -29.75 33.69
C ALA A 204 -1.56 -30.41 32.51
N ALA A 205 -1.25 -29.65 31.46
CA ALA A 205 -0.60 -30.14 30.26
C ALA A 205 0.48 -29.18 29.76
N ARG A 206 1.60 -29.73 29.27
CA ARG A 206 2.64 -28.99 28.54
C ARG A 206 2.40 -28.97 27.03
N SER A 207 1.57 -29.90 26.55
CA SER A 207 1.15 -30.00 25.16
C SER A 207 -0.22 -30.70 25.09
N VAL A 208 -1.02 -30.31 24.11
CA VAL A 208 -2.33 -30.89 23.82
C VAL A 208 -2.38 -31.28 22.36
N ILE A 209 -2.76 -32.53 22.07
CA ILE A 209 -2.97 -33.03 20.71
C ILE A 209 -4.47 -33.23 20.51
N PHE A 210 -5.08 -32.42 19.65
CA PHE A 210 -6.46 -32.59 19.24
C PHE A 210 -6.52 -33.35 17.91
N ARG A 211 -6.81 -34.64 17.97
CA ARG A 211 -6.93 -35.52 16.81
C ARG A 211 -8.36 -35.54 16.29
N ILE A 212 -8.56 -35.22 15.01
CA ILE A 212 -9.87 -35.25 14.35
C ILE A 212 -9.89 -36.31 13.26
N TYR A 213 -10.84 -37.24 13.34
CA TYR A 213 -11.03 -38.30 12.36
C TYR A 213 -12.09 -37.92 11.32
N THR A 214 -11.81 -38.21 10.04
CA THR A 214 -12.80 -38.06 8.96
C THR A 214 -13.64 -39.32 8.75
N GLY A 215 -14.83 -39.16 8.18
CA GLY A 215 -15.72 -40.28 7.83
C GLY A 215 -15.24 -41.09 6.63
N VAL A 216 -15.65 -42.36 6.53
CA VAL A 216 -15.28 -43.24 5.41
C VAL A 216 -16.19 -42.94 4.19
N GLY A 217 -15.63 -42.42 3.09
CA GLY A 217 -16.38 -42.11 1.86
C GLY A 217 -15.58 -41.31 0.83
N ASN A 218 -16.10 -41.18 -0.39
CA ASN A 218 -15.38 -40.58 -1.52
C ASN A 218 -15.34 -39.04 -1.39
N ALA A 219 -14.20 -38.54 -0.90
CA ALA A 219 -13.77 -37.14 -0.79
C ALA A 219 -14.38 -36.34 0.38
N TRP A 220 -13.59 -36.19 1.44
CA TRP A 220 -13.88 -35.32 2.58
C TRP A 220 -12.74 -34.32 2.72
N LYS A 221 -13.10 -33.03 2.67
CA LYS A 221 -12.22 -31.94 3.07
C LYS A 221 -12.45 -31.66 4.56
N ILE A 222 -11.45 -31.15 5.27
CA ILE A 222 -11.64 -30.51 6.58
C ILE A 222 -11.23 -29.04 6.41
N ASN A 223 -12.10 -28.13 6.80
CA ASN A 223 -11.78 -26.70 6.93
C ASN A 223 -11.78 -26.37 8.42
N LEU A 224 -10.64 -25.99 8.99
CA LEU A 224 -10.51 -25.55 10.38
C LEU A 224 -10.42 -24.03 10.41
N THR A 225 -11.28 -23.40 11.22
CA THR A 225 -11.40 -21.94 11.23
C THR A 225 -11.09 -21.32 12.59
N GLU A 226 -11.32 -22.05 13.68
CA GLU A 226 -11.23 -21.48 15.03
C GLU A 226 -10.92 -22.57 16.07
N LEU A 227 -10.08 -22.21 17.05
CA LEU A 227 -9.73 -23.05 18.20
C LEU A 227 -9.95 -22.26 19.51
N ASP A 228 -10.87 -22.75 20.34
CA ASP A 228 -11.09 -22.24 21.70
C ASP A 228 -10.38 -23.10 22.74
N ILE A 229 -9.70 -22.46 23.68
CA ILE A 229 -9.11 -23.13 24.85
C ILE A 229 -9.62 -22.43 26.13
N THR A 230 -10.21 -23.20 27.05
CA THR A 230 -10.62 -22.70 28.37
C THR A 230 -9.93 -23.47 29.49
N GLY A 231 -9.79 -22.84 30.65
CA GLY A 231 -9.01 -23.37 31.75
C GLY A 231 -8.66 -22.32 32.79
N LYS A 232 -7.84 -22.68 33.77
CA LYS A 232 -7.47 -21.77 34.87
C LYS A 232 -6.18 -21.03 34.51
N ALA A 233 -6.26 -19.71 34.33
CA ALA A 233 -5.09 -18.90 33.98
C ALA A 233 -4.02 -19.03 35.08
N PRO A 234 -2.72 -19.10 34.74
CA PRO A 234 -1.69 -18.80 35.72
C PRO A 234 -1.88 -17.34 36.13
N ASP A 235 -1.99 -17.07 37.43
CA ASP A 235 -2.35 -15.76 38.04
C ASP A 235 -1.78 -14.57 37.23
N SER A 236 -2.61 -13.99 36.34
CA SER A 236 -2.25 -12.87 35.47
C SER A 236 -3.03 -11.61 35.86
N THR A 237 -2.49 -10.48 35.42
CA THR A 237 -2.71 -9.09 35.86
C THR A 237 -4.11 -8.51 35.66
N PHE A 238 -5.06 -9.22 35.05
CA PHE A 238 -6.43 -8.71 34.82
C PHE A 238 -7.49 -9.17 35.82
N ALA A 239 -7.10 -9.89 36.88
CA ALA A 239 -7.98 -10.40 37.94
C ALA A 239 -8.75 -9.35 38.77
N ASN A 240 -8.79 -8.08 38.34
CA ASN A 240 -9.41 -6.98 39.05
C ASN A 240 -10.43 -6.19 38.21
N LEU A 241 -10.83 -6.54 36.99
CA LEU A 241 -11.86 -5.78 36.25
C LEU A 241 -13.28 -6.24 36.66
N GLN A 242 -14.08 -5.34 37.24
CA GLN A 242 -15.44 -5.66 37.71
C GLN A 242 -16.52 -5.39 36.66
N SER A 243 -16.45 -4.23 35.99
CA SER A 243 -17.45 -3.82 35.00
C SER A 243 -16.98 -2.64 34.16
N ILE A 244 -17.45 -2.54 32.91
CA ILE A 244 -17.34 -1.35 32.08
C ILE A 244 -18.75 -0.90 31.68
N SER A 245 -19.04 0.40 31.74
CA SER A 245 -20.30 0.98 31.26
C SER A 245 -20.03 2.22 30.42
N VAL A 246 -20.90 2.46 29.42
CA VAL A 246 -20.81 3.65 28.56
C VAL A 246 -22.18 4.32 28.52
N GLU A 247 -22.25 5.60 28.91
CA GLU A 247 -23.48 6.38 28.98
C GLU A 247 -23.30 7.72 28.23
N PRO A 248 -24.26 8.16 27.40
CA PRO A 248 -24.16 9.46 26.77
C PRO A 248 -24.52 10.58 27.75
N GLY A 249 -23.81 11.70 27.70
CA GLY A 249 -24.06 12.87 28.56
C GLY A 249 -25.44 13.51 28.39
N VAL A 250 -26.09 13.28 27.24
CA VAL A 250 -27.49 13.59 26.96
C VAL A 250 -28.11 12.50 26.09
N GLU A 251 -29.43 12.32 26.17
CA GLU A 251 -30.15 11.35 25.36
C GLU A 251 -29.86 11.56 23.85
N PRO A 252 -29.22 10.59 23.16
CA PRO A 252 -28.82 10.72 21.76
C PRO A 252 -30.04 10.70 20.84
N TYR A 253 -29.90 11.21 19.62
CA TYR A 253 -31.01 11.25 18.66
C TYR A 253 -31.38 9.84 18.14
N ALA A 254 -30.40 8.95 18.07
CA ALA A 254 -30.54 7.51 17.89
C ALA A 254 -29.37 6.80 18.59
N SER A 255 -29.66 5.72 19.32
CA SER A 255 -28.66 4.81 19.89
C SER A 255 -28.67 3.51 19.11
N TYR A 256 -27.55 3.14 18.49
CA TYR A 256 -27.42 1.81 17.89
C TYR A 256 -26.84 0.86 18.93
N ASN A 257 -27.63 -0.13 19.34
CA ASN A 257 -27.22 -1.40 19.98
C ASN A 257 -26.39 -1.34 21.29
N ILE A 258 -26.86 -0.60 22.30
CA ILE A 258 -26.20 -0.50 23.63
C ILE A 258 -26.04 -1.86 24.33
N ASP A 259 -27.04 -2.75 24.23
CA ASP A 259 -27.04 -4.05 24.94
C ASP A 259 -25.95 -5.01 24.44
N GLN A 260 -25.57 -4.94 23.15
CA GLN A 260 -24.50 -5.77 22.59
C GLN A 260 -23.11 -5.22 22.88
N ALA A 261 -22.94 -3.89 22.98
CA ALA A 261 -21.66 -3.28 23.34
C ALA A 261 -21.31 -3.41 24.83
N GLN A 262 -22.32 -3.39 25.72
CA GLN A 262 -22.12 -3.75 27.14
C GLN A 262 -21.71 -5.22 27.28
N THR A 263 -22.24 -6.13 26.44
CA THR A 263 -21.79 -7.52 26.41
C THR A 263 -20.33 -7.61 25.91
N LEU A 264 -20.01 -6.92 24.79
CA LEU A 264 -18.67 -6.86 24.18
C LEU A 264 -17.54 -6.41 25.14
N LEU A 265 -17.82 -5.43 26.00
CA LEU A 265 -16.87 -4.86 26.95
C LEU A 265 -16.78 -5.62 28.30
N THR A 266 -17.67 -6.59 28.55
CA THR A 266 -17.75 -7.29 29.85
C THR A 266 -17.44 -8.79 29.77
N ASP A 267 -17.65 -9.46 28.62
CA ASP A 267 -17.42 -10.92 28.49
C ASP A 267 -16.55 -11.35 27.30
N GLY A 268 -16.10 -10.41 26.47
CA GLY A 268 -15.17 -10.66 25.37
C GLY A 268 -15.69 -11.52 24.22
N LYS A 269 -17.01 -11.78 24.09
CA LYS A 269 -17.54 -12.67 23.03
C LYS A 269 -18.43 -11.96 22.00
N THR A 270 -18.02 -11.97 20.73
CA THR A 270 -18.79 -12.40 19.53
C THR A 270 -17.96 -12.25 18.25
N SER A 271 -18.25 -13.11 17.25
CA SER A 271 -17.57 -13.19 15.95
C SER A 271 -17.85 -11.98 15.04
N TYR A 272 -16.79 -11.45 14.44
CA TYR A 272 -16.81 -10.21 13.67
C TYR A 272 -17.47 -10.37 12.28
N GLY A 273 -18.42 -9.48 11.98
CA GLY A 273 -19.04 -9.33 10.66
C GLY A 273 -19.78 -8.00 10.43
N SER A 274 -19.69 -7.04 11.36
CA SER A 274 -20.12 -5.64 11.16
C SER A 274 -19.41 -4.78 12.20
N ALA A 275 -18.91 -3.61 11.83
CA ALA A 275 -18.28 -2.67 12.77
C ALA A 275 -19.33 -2.19 13.80
N TYR A 276 -19.31 -2.72 15.01
CA TYR A 276 -20.14 -2.27 16.13
C TYR A 276 -19.27 -1.48 17.13
N GLY A 277 -19.04 -0.21 16.83
CA GLY A 277 -18.66 0.78 17.85
C GLY A 277 -19.92 1.31 18.54
N VAL A 278 -19.82 1.77 19.80
CA VAL A 278 -20.91 2.54 20.42
C VAL A 278 -20.94 3.91 19.77
N ALA A 279 -21.78 4.06 18.74
CA ALA A 279 -21.96 5.30 18.01
C ALA A 279 -23.06 6.15 18.66
N TYR A 280 -22.69 7.24 19.34
CA TYR A 280 -23.64 8.24 19.79
C TYR A 280 -23.78 9.35 18.75
N ASP A 281 -25.03 9.59 18.28
CA ASP A 281 -25.35 10.74 17.44
C ASP A 281 -25.82 11.93 18.31
N PHE A 282 -24.94 12.91 18.44
CA PHE A 282 -25.19 14.15 19.20
C PHE A 282 -25.79 15.28 18.35
N PHE A 283 -26.38 14.98 17.19
CA PHE A 283 -26.97 15.96 16.30
C PHE A 283 -27.92 16.94 17.03
N GLY A 284 -27.69 18.25 16.81
CA GLY A 284 -28.52 19.33 17.37
C GLY A 284 -28.37 19.56 18.88
N ARG A 285 -27.46 18.86 19.57
CA ARG A 285 -27.20 19.08 21.01
C ARG A 285 -26.18 20.20 21.24
N PRO A 286 -26.27 20.98 22.35
CA PRO A 286 -25.24 21.95 22.73
C PRO A 286 -23.87 21.28 22.90
N GLU A 287 -22.79 21.97 22.54
CA GLU A 287 -21.40 21.45 22.60
C GLU A 287 -21.03 20.89 23.97
N ALA A 288 -21.38 21.60 25.05
CA ALA A 288 -21.15 21.15 26.43
C ALA A 288 -21.87 19.85 26.84
N SER A 289 -22.73 19.31 25.98
CA SER A 289 -23.45 18.05 26.22
C SER A 289 -23.04 16.91 25.28
N ARG A 290 -22.07 17.12 24.37
CA ARG A 290 -21.65 16.14 23.38
C ARG A 290 -20.52 15.25 23.88
N TYR A 291 -20.80 14.44 24.90
CA TYR A 291 -19.82 13.51 25.44
C TYR A 291 -20.40 12.12 25.67
N ALA A 292 -19.52 11.12 25.63
CA ALA A 292 -19.80 9.79 26.15
C ALA A 292 -19.00 9.61 27.43
N ARG A 293 -19.69 9.24 28.52
CA ARG A 293 -19.09 8.83 29.78
C ARG A 293 -18.79 7.35 29.75
N ILE A 294 -17.53 6.99 29.95
CA ILE A 294 -17.07 5.61 30.10
C ILE A 294 -16.72 5.42 31.57
N THR A 295 -17.35 4.46 32.25
CA THR A 295 -17.02 4.13 33.64
C THR A 295 -16.44 2.72 33.70
N VAL A 296 -15.19 2.63 34.13
CA VAL A 296 -14.47 1.36 34.35
C VAL A 296 -14.35 1.15 35.85
N THR A 297 -14.95 0.08 36.37
CA THR A 297 -14.85 -0.29 37.80
C THR A 297 -14.02 -1.54 37.94
N MET A 298 -13.12 -1.52 38.92
CA MET A 298 -12.24 -2.61 39.28
C MET A 298 -12.64 -3.22 40.64
N ASP A 299 -12.49 -4.53 40.78
CA ASP A 299 -12.75 -5.29 42.00
C ASP A 299 -11.83 -4.87 43.15
N LYS A 300 -10.60 -4.46 42.81
CA LYS A 300 -9.61 -3.90 43.73
C LYS A 300 -9.01 -2.63 43.14
N GLU A 301 -8.49 -1.78 44.01
CA GLU A 301 -7.74 -0.60 43.61
C GLU A 301 -6.47 -0.98 42.85
N ALA A 302 -6.24 -0.31 41.71
CA ALA A 302 -5.09 -0.48 40.84
C ALA A 302 -4.38 0.86 40.64
N TYR A 303 -3.05 0.82 40.47
CA TYR A 303 -2.25 2.00 40.14
C TYR A 303 -2.18 2.14 38.62
N ILE A 304 -2.78 3.20 38.08
CA ILE A 304 -2.89 3.43 36.63
C ILE A 304 -1.77 4.36 36.18
N ASP A 305 -0.80 3.83 35.44
CA ASP A 305 0.32 4.62 34.90
C ASP A 305 -0.03 5.32 33.60
N SER A 306 -0.80 4.64 32.77
CA SER A 306 -1.17 5.09 31.44
C SER A 306 -2.61 4.70 31.12
N LEU A 307 -3.26 5.54 30.32
CA LEU A 307 -4.58 5.27 29.75
C LEU A 307 -4.61 5.82 28.33
N ASP A 308 -4.81 4.95 27.34
CA ASP A 308 -4.97 5.34 25.94
C ASP A 308 -6.41 5.08 25.51
N LEU A 309 -7.08 6.13 25.03
CA LEU A 309 -8.41 6.07 24.44
C LEU A 309 -8.31 6.40 22.95
N SER A 310 -8.64 5.46 22.08
CA SER A 310 -8.67 5.69 20.62
C SER A 310 -10.10 5.70 20.10
N ALA A 311 -10.35 6.60 19.15
CA ALA A 311 -11.60 6.71 18.42
C ALA A 311 -11.33 6.67 16.91
N PHE A 312 -12.07 5.82 16.20
CA PHE A 312 -11.90 5.62 14.75
C PHE A 312 -12.88 6.49 13.96
N ASN A 313 -12.32 7.27 13.05
CA ASN A 313 -13.02 8.24 12.25
C ASN A 313 -13.51 7.59 10.95
N LEU A 314 -14.79 7.19 10.91
CA LEU A 314 -15.36 6.57 9.70
C LEU A 314 -15.59 7.57 8.55
N ASN A 315 -15.48 8.89 8.81
CA ASN A 315 -15.53 9.96 7.81
C ASN A 315 -14.59 11.09 8.29
N THR A 316 -13.85 11.77 7.41
CA THR A 316 -12.79 12.79 7.66
C THR A 316 -13.16 14.04 8.48
N TYR A 317 -14.18 14.03 9.34
CA TYR A 317 -14.78 15.24 9.92
C TYR A 317 -14.97 15.25 11.44
N PHE A 318 -14.46 14.26 12.19
CA PHE A 318 -14.55 14.26 13.66
C PHE A 318 -13.18 14.16 14.33
N SER A 319 -12.98 14.89 15.42
CA SER A 319 -11.84 14.71 16.31
C SER A 319 -12.33 14.50 17.74
N LEU A 320 -11.73 13.50 18.41
CA LEU A 320 -11.77 13.42 19.87
C LEU A 320 -10.98 14.62 20.38
N GLU A 321 -11.67 15.66 20.85
CA GLU A 321 -11.04 16.94 21.19
C GLU A 321 -10.43 16.88 22.59
N ARG A 322 -11.17 16.27 23.51
CA ARG A 322 -10.84 16.26 24.93
C ARG A 322 -11.45 15.05 25.61
N ALA A 323 -10.76 14.51 26.62
CA ALA A 323 -11.35 13.62 27.61
C ALA A 323 -11.10 14.17 29.02
N ASP A 324 -12.15 14.23 29.85
CA ASP A 324 -12.00 14.46 31.29
C ASP A 324 -12.00 13.11 32.00
N ILE A 325 -10.88 12.74 32.60
CA ILE A 325 -10.64 11.45 33.24
C ILE A 325 -10.62 11.65 34.76
N SER A 326 -11.49 10.97 35.50
CA SER A 326 -11.52 10.96 36.96
C SER A 326 -11.13 9.58 37.48
N PHE A 327 -10.01 9.52 38.20
CA PHE A 327 -9.54 8.34 38.93
C PHE A 327 -10.09 8.39 40.35
N ILE A 328 -10.96 7.43 40.71
CA ILE A 328 -11.65 7.37 42.00
C ILE A 328 -11.10 6.17 42.77
N ASP A 329 -10.45 6.41 43.90
CA ASP A 329 -9.86 5.38 44.75
C ASP A 329 -10.93 4.56 45.53
N ALA A 330 -10.51 3.53 46.27
CA ALA A 330 -11.42 2.68 47.02
C ALA A 330 -12.14 3.38 48.19
N GLU A 331 -11.62 4.52 48.66
CA GLU A 331 -12.18 5.35 49.73
C GLU A 331 -13.11 6.45 49.19
N GLY A 332 -13.21 6.59 47.86
CA GLY A 332 -14.01 7.60 47.17
C GLY A 332 -13.29 8.93 46.97
N GLY A 333 -11.98 9.00 47.21
CA GLY A 333 -11.12 10.11 46.80
C GLY A 333 -10.98 10.13 45.29
N SER A 334 -11.07 11.31 44.67
CA SER A 334 -11.02 11.45 43.21
C SER A 334 -9.91 12.40 42.76
N VAL A 335 -9.14 11.98 41.76
CA VAL A 335 -8.19 12.83 41.01
C VAL A 335 -8.70 12.97 39.58
N ALA A 336 -9.00 14.21 39.18
CA ALA A 336 -9.45 14.50 37.81
C ALA A 336 -8.29 15.05 36.97
N GLN A 337 -8.22 14.61 35.72
CA GLN A 337 -7.25 15.02 34.70
C GLN A 337 -7.99 15.32 33.41
N THR A 338 -7.68 16.43 32.75
CA THR A 338 -8.22 16.74 31.42
C THR A 338 -7.11 16.56 30.40
N VAL A 339 -7.35 15.73 29.39
CA VAL A 339 -6.40 15.43 28.33
C VAL A 339 -7.02 15.83 26.99
N TYR A 340 -6.23 16.48 26.13
CA TYR A 340 -6.67 16.93 24.81
C TYR A 340 -6.17 15.97 23.74
N GLY A 341 -6.99 15.71 22.72
CA GLY A 341 -6.63 14.79 21.64
C GLY A 341 -5.52 15.33 20.76
N THR A 342 -4.68 14.43 20.25
CA THR A 342 -3.49 14.77 19.45
C THR A 342 -3.66 14.53 17.95
N GLY A 343 -4.88 14.25 17.47
CA GLY A 343 -5.16 13.97 16.07
C GLY A 343 -5.29 15.23 15.20
N ASN A 344 -4.58 15.24 14.07
CA ASN A 344 -4.86 16.18 12.98
C ASN A 344 -6.16 15.73 12.26
N ALA A 345 -6.98 16.66 11.76
CA ALA A 345 -8.27 16.33 11.15
C ALA A 345 -8.18 15.35 9.94
N ALA A 346 -6.97 15.13 9.42
CA ALA A 346 -6.68 14.22 8.33
C ALA A 346 -6.40 12.75 8.74
N SER A 347 -6.15 12.44 10.02
CA SER A 347 -5.93 11.05 10.45
C SER A 347 -7.24 10.31 10.71
N SER A 348 -7.32 9.05 10.28
CA SER A 348 -8.47 8.15 10.50
C SER A 348 -8.63 7.74 11.97
N VAL A 349 -7.68 8.09 12.85
CA VAL A 349 -7.70 7.79 14.28
C VAL A 349 -7.42 9.07 15.06
N ALA A 350 -8.29 9.37 16.03
CA ALA A 350 -8.05 10.38 17.05
C ALA A 350 -7.84 9.68 18.40
N ALA A 351 -6.72 9.96 19.06
CA ALA A 351 -6.37 9.34 20.34
C ALA A 351 -6.20 10.39 21.44
N VAL A 352 -6.56 10.01 22.66
CA VAL A 352 -6.26 10.73 23.89
C VAL A 352 -5.46 9.80 24.79
N SER A 353 -4.25 10.23 25.14
CA SER A 353 -3.31 9.46 25.94
C SER A 353 -3.01 10.18 27.24
N PHE A 354 -3.38 9.56 28.36
CA PHE A 354 -2.93 9.94 29.69
C PHE A 354 -1.68 9.15 30.06
N ARG A 355 -0.72 9.83 30.70
CA ARG A 355 0.48 9.25 31.33
C ARG A 355 0.69 9.97 32.67
N SER A 356 0.77 9.23 33.77
CA SER A 356 1.05 9.82 35.09
C SER A 356 2.52 10.23 35.20
N SER A 357 2.80 11.47 35.60
CA SER A 357 4.16 11.97 35.78
C SER A 357 4.78 11.62 37.14
N SER A 358 4.02 11.01 38.06
CA SER A 358 4.43 10.83 39.47
C SER A 358 4.25 9.39 39.99
N GLY A 359 4.29 8.40 39.10
CA GLY A 359 3.89 7.00 39.38
C GLY A 359 2.38 6.81 39.27
N GLY A 360 1.90 5.58 39.13
CA GLY A 360 0.49 5.30 38.84
C GLY A 360 -0.49 5.97 39.80
N ILE A 361 -1.67 6.34 39.29
CA ILE A 361 -2.74 6.91 40.11
C ILE A 361 -3.59 5.77 40.66
N PRO A 362 -3.78 5.64 41.99
CA PRO A 362 -4.66 4.63 42.54
C PRO A 362 -6.10 4.91 42.12
N ALA A 363 -6.74 3.93 41.49
CA ALA A 363 -8.12 4.00 41.07
C ALA A 363 -8.78 2.65 41.32
N LYS A 364 -9.96 2.68 41.92
CA LYS A 364 -10.94 1.60 41.91
C LYS A 364 -11.97 1.81 40.80
N THR A 365 -12.30 3.06 40.50
CA THR A 365 -13.19 3.43 39.39
C THR A 365 -12.51 4.51 38.55
N ILE A 366 -12.61 4.41 37.23
CA ILE A 366 -12.14 5.43 36.28
C ILE A 366 -13.34 5.90 35.48
N GLU A 367 -13.66 7.19 35.57
CA GLU A 367 -14.71 7.83 34.77
C GLU A 367 -14.06 8.67 33.67
N ILE A 368 -14.45 8.50 32.41
CA ILE A 368 -13.90 9.22 31.26
C ILE A 368 -15.05 9.90 30.53
N ASP A 369 -15.12 11.23 30.56
CA ASP A 369 -16.02 12.01 29.72
C ASP A 369 -15.31 12.41 28.43
N ALA A 370 -15.57 11.70 27.33
CA ALA A 370 -14.95 11.92 26.02
C ALA A 370 -15.78 12.89 25.17
N TYR A 371 -15.24 14.08 24.89
CA TYR A 371 -15.88 15.17 24.14
C TYR A 371 -15.44 15.19 22.67
N THR A 372 -16.38 15.54 21.79
CA THR A 372 -16.11 15.72 20.36
C THR A 372 -16.34 17.16 19.93
N SER A 373 -15.42 17.70 19.11
CA SER A 373 -15.59 19.02 18.50
C SER A 373 -16.24 18.90 17.12
N HIS A 374 -16.86 19.97 16.65
CA HIS A 374 -17.31 20.09 15.25
C HIS A 374 -16.53 21.22 14.59
N HIS A 375 -15.71 20.91 13.59
CA HIS A 375 -14.98 21.89 12.79
C HIS A 375 -15.57 21.93 11.37
N TYR A 376 -16.75 22.54 11.21
CA TYR A 376 -17.17 23.02 9.89
C TYR A 376 -18.10 24.23 9.97
N ALA A 377 -17.67 25.34 9.35
CA ALA A 377 -18.47 26.56 9.17
C ALA A 377 -19.17 26.51 7.81
N GLY A 378 -20.20 25.65 7.62
CA GLY A 378 -20.84 25.61 6.30
C GLY A 378 -22.00 24.65 6.02
N GLY A 379 -22.36 23.70 6.89
CA GLY A 379 -23.48 22.80 6.58
C GLY A 379 -23.75 21.72 7.64
N THR A 380 -24.98 21.21 7.64
CA THR A 380 -25.51 20.18 8.55
C THR A 380 -25.01 18.78 8.18
N ILE A 381 -24.08 18.23 8.97
CA ILE A 381 -23.72 16.80 8.95
C ILE A 381 -23.74 16.26 10.39
N ALA A 382 -24.18 15.01 10.58
CA ALA A 382 -24.33 14.33 11.87
C ALA A 382 -22.98 14.13 12.59
N SER A 383 -22.96 14.25 13.93
CA SER A 383 -21.75 14.04 14.75
C SER A 383 -21.76 12.66 15.38
N LYS A 384 -20.85 11.76 14.97
CA LYS A 384 -20.73 10.40 15.51
C LYS A 384 -19.41 10.26 16.29
N LEU A 385 -19.46 9.73 17.50
CA LEU A 385 -18.29 9.30 18.27
C LEU A 385 -18.23 7.76 18.23
N ASN A 386 -17.15 7.18 17.72
CA ASN A 386 -16.89 5.73 17.76
C ASN A 386 -15.68 5.47 18.65
N LEU A 387 -15.90 4.90 19.83
CA LEU A 387 -14.81 4.44 20.70
C LEU A 387 -14.37 3.06 20.24
N THR A 388 -13.09 2.89 19.95
CA THR A 388 -12.56 1.64 19.36
C THR A 388 -11.62 0.89 20.28
N GLU A 389 -10.89 1.59 21.15
CA GLU A 389 -9.94 0.94 22.04
C GLU A 389 -9.73 1.72 23.33
N LEU A 390 -9.56 0.99 24.43
CA LEU A 390 -9.18 1.51 25.75
C LEU A 390 -8.06 0.63 26.31
N ARG A 391 -6.83 1.17 26.40
CA ARG A 391 -5.67 0.46 26.98
C ARG A 391 -5.27 1.05 28.32
N PHE A 392 -4.90 0.20 29.27
CA PHE A 392 -4.30 0.59 30.55
C PHE A 392 -2.94 -0.10 30.71
N THR A 393 -1.97 0.59 31.30
CA THR A 393 -0.77 -0.05 31.83
C THR A 393 -0.76 0.11 33.35
N GLN A 394 -0.55 -1.01 34.05
CA GLN A 394 -0.48 -1.07 35.51
C GLN A 394 0.93 -1.47 35.94
N THR A 395 1.55 -0.69 36.83
CA THR A 395 2.63 -1.17 37.68
C THR A 395 2.05 -1.87 38.90
N THR A 396 2.64 -3.00 39.27
CA THR A 396 2.31 -3.69 40.52
C THR A 396 2.55 -2.77 41.72
N SER A 397 1.80 -2.96 42.80
CA SER A 397 1.82 -2.11 44.01
C SER A 397 3.18 -2.01 44.72
N ASP A 398 4.18 -2.79 44.31
CA ASP A 398 5.57 -2.76 44.81
C ASP A 398 6.53 -1.94 43.92
N GLY A 399 6.05 -1.38 42.80
CA GLY A 399 6.86 -0.56 41.89
C GLY A 399 7.80 -1.36 40.98
N SER A 400 7.75 -2.70 40.99
CA SER A 400 8.45 -3.53 40.01
C SER A 400 7.49 -3.92 38.89
N GLY A 401 7.33 -3.03 37.91
CA GLY A 401 6.83 -3.45 36.60
C GLY A 401 7.69 -4.62 36.07
N PRO A 402 7.16 -5.47 35.16
CA PRO A 402 7.99 -6.45 34.50
C PRO A 402 9.19 -5.72 33.89
N ASP A 403 10.37 -5.99 34.46
CA ASP A 403 11.63 -5.42 34.04
C ASP A 403 11.87 -5.99 32.64
N PHE A 404 11.34 -5.30 31.62
CA PHE A 404 11.60 -5.60 30.22
C PHE A 404 13.05 -5.20 29.98
N GLN A 405 13.97 -6.00 30.51
CA GLN A 405 15.38 -5.87 30.21
C GLN A 405 15.49 -6.20 28.74
N LEU A 406 15.53 -5.15 27.92
CA LEU A 406 15.97 -5.24 26.54
C LEU A 406 17.23 -6.10 26.54
N PRO A 407 17.32 -7.13 25.68
CA PRO A 407 18.46 -8.02 25.66
C PRO A 407 19.75 -7.19 25.71
N GLY A 408 20.54 -7.41 26.76
CA GLY A 408 21.65 -6.53 27.10
C GLY A 408 22.58 -6.36 25.90
N ASN A 409 22.76 -5.11 25.47
CA ASN A 409 23.62 -4.58 24.39
C ASN A 409 22.94 -4.10 23.10
N ILE A 410 21.62 -3.91 23.04
CA ILE A 410 21.03 -3.20 21.87
C ILE A 410 21.53 -1.75 21.87
N THR A 411 22.31 -1.39 20.85
CA THR A 411 22.72 -0.01 20.61
C THR A 411 21.99 0.50 19.39
N LEU A 412 21.26 1.58 19.52
CA LEU A 412 20.67 2.31 18.41
C LEU A 412 21.43 3.63 18.23
N THR A 413 21.82 3.92 17.00
CA THR A 413 22.49 5.17 16.64
C THR A 413 21.79 5.84 15.47
N ALA A 414 21.84 7.16 15.42
CA ALA A 414 21.44 7.94 14.26
C ALA A 414 22.64 8.76 13.74
N GLN A 415 22.78 8.90 12.43
CA GLN A 415 23.85 9.68 11.82
C GLN A 415 23.37 10.35 10.53
N TRP A 416 23.63 11.65 10.42
CA TRP A 416 23.45 12.37 9.16
C TRP A 416 24.51 11.95 8.15
N LYS A 417 24.07 11.69 6.92
CA LYS A 417 24.92 11.37 5.77
C LYS A 417 24.56 12.24 4.58
N ASP A 418 25.53 12.53 3.74
CA ASP A 418 25.28 13.12 2.42
C ASP A 418 24.80 12.06 1.41
N TYR A 419 24.56 12.49 0.18
CA TYR A 419 24.10 11.62 -0.90
C TYR A 419 25.10 10.52 -1.29
N GLN A 420 26.38 10.65 -0.94
CA GLN A 420 27.40 9.63 -1.17
C GLN A 420 27.51 8.66 0.03
N GLY A 421 26.61 8.78 1.00
CA GLY A 421 26.67 8.04 2.25
C GLY A 421 27.82 8.45 3.16
N GLN A 422 28.49 9.58 2.90
CA GLN A 422 29.55 10.06 3.77
C GLN A 422 28.96 10.71 5.03
N PRO A 423 29.50 10.40 6.21
CA PRO A 423 28.98 10.92 7.46
C PRO A 423 29.23 12.43 7.59
N LEU A 424 28.18 13.18 7.92
CA LEU A 424 28.23 14.63 8.16
C LEU A 424 28.45 14.99 9.64
N GLY A 425 28.62 13.98 10.50
CA GLY A 425 28.84 14.14 11.92
C GLY A 425 29.15 12.82 12.60
N ALA A 426 29.44 12.87 13.90
CA ALA A 426 29.57 11.66 14.72
C ALA A 426 28.21 10.96 14.88
N PRO A 427 28.16 9.62 14.99
CA PRO A 427 26.94 8.92 15.34
C PRO A 427 26.38 9.40 16.69
N ILE A 428 25.07 9.56 16.75
CA ILE A 428 24.31 9.98 17.92
C ILE A 428 23.70 8.72 18.55
N SER A 429 24.12 8.37 19.76
CA SER A 429 23.53 7.26 20.50
C SER A 429 22.12 7.61 20.97
N LEU A 430 21.18 6.71 20.73
CA LEU A 430 19.79 6.85 21.13
C LEU A 430 19.50 5.96 22.34
N SER A 431 18.79 6.50 23.33
CA SER A 431 18.28 5.76 24.48
C SER A 431 16.80 5.43 24.23
N PHE A 432 16.36 4.24 24.64
CA PHE A 432 14.94 3.86 24.60
C PHE A 432 14.12 4.53 25.71
N GLU A 433 14.78 5.05 26.74
CA GLU A 433 14.14 5.64 27.91
C GLU A 433 14.01 7.16 27.83
N GLU A 434 14.70 7.80 26.88
CA GLU A 434 14.79 9.25 26.78
C GLU A 434 14.38 9.75 25.39
N THR A 435 13.71 10.90 25.35
CA THR A 435 13.48 11.60 24.09
C THR A 435 14.78 12.27 23.64
N THR A 436 15.33 11.82 22.51
CA THR A 436 16.48 12.45 21.87
C THR A 436 16.02 13.44 20.80
N THR A 437 16.48 14.69 20.88
CA THR A 437 16.36 15.65 19.78
C THR A 437 17.61 15.57 18.91
N ILE A 438 17.42 15.39 17.61
CA ILE A 438 18.51 15.34 16.61
C ILE A 438 18.40 16.61 15.76
N ASP A 439 19.38 17.50 15.89
CA ASP A 439 19.44 18.69 15.06
C ASP A 439 19.95 18.33 13.65
N SER A 440 19.37 18.96 12.63
CA SER A 440 19.91 18.89 11.27
C SER A 440 21.26 19.61 11.20
N PRO A 441 22.17 19.21 10.30
CA PRO A 441 23.38 19.98 10.05
C PRO A 441 23.04 21.43 9.66
N THR A 442 23.83 22.39 10.13
CA THR A 442 23.66 23.82 9.80
C THR A 442 24.39 24.16 8.50
N GLU A 443 23.85 25.11 7.72
CA GLU A 443 24.49 25.63 6.50
C GLU A 443 24.68 24.57 5.39
N LEU A 444 23.65 23.77 5.15
CA LEU A 444 23.66 22.77 4.09
C LEU A 444 23.50 23.40 2.70
N PRO A 445 24.38 23.11 1.73
CA PRO A 445 24.12 23.46 0.34
C PRO A 445 22.89 22.71 -0.21
N THR A 446 22.39 23.15 -1.35
CA THR A 446 21.39 22.40 -2.13
C THR A 446 21.87 20.96 -2.34
N GLY A 447 21.04 19.97 -2.02
CA GLY A 447 21.41 18.56 -2.11
C GLY A 447 20.55 17.65 -1.23
N TYR A 448 20.91 16.37 -1.26
CA TYR A 448 20.23 15.31 -0.51
C TYR A 448 21.00 14.97 0.78
N TYR A 449 20.24 14.70 1.84
CA TYR A 449 20.75 14.36 3.16
C TYR A 449 19.93 13.23 3.78
N GLY A 450 20.59 12.14 4.16
CA GLY A 450 19.95 11.01 4.84
C GLY A 450 20.19 11.06 6.34
N LEU A 451 19.15 10.92 7.15
CA LEU A 451 19.27 10.57 8.57
C LEU A 451 19.20 9.05 8.71
N VAL A 452 20.35 8.42 8.92
CA VAL A 452 20.49 6.96 8.95
C VAL A 452 20.47 6.46 10.38
N PHE A 453 19.48 5.62 10.68
CA PHE A 453 19.35 4.88 11.93
C PHE A 453 19.98 3.50 11.76
N GLN A 454 20.86 3.14 12.67
CA GLN A 454 21.55 1.86 12.67
C GLN A 454 21.50 1.21 14.04
N SER A 455 21.15 -0.07 14.07
CA SER A 455 21.09 -0.88 15.28
C SER A 455 22.16 -1.99 15.28
N THR A 456 22.34 -2.62 16.44
CA THR A 456 23.06 -3.90 16.53
C THR A 456 22.33 -5.02 15.80
N SER A 457 23.04 -6.08 15.41
CA SER A 457 22.59 -7.14 14.47
C SER A 457 21.23 -7.77 14.74
N ASP A 458 20.74 -7.74 15.97
CA ASP A 458 19.54 -8.48 16.37
C ASP A 458 18.29 -7.58 16.51
N PHE A 459 18.42 -6.28 16.27
CA PHE A 459 17.31 -5.32 16.41
C PHE A 459 16.78 -4.88 15.05
N VAL A 460 15.46 -4.99 14.88
CA VAL A 460 14.71 -4.59 13.69
C VAL A 460 14.24 -3.15 13.82
N ILE A 461 14.51 -2.32 12.81
CA ILE A 461 14.03 -0.94 12.74
C ILE A 461 12.87 -0.86 11.75
N GLY A 462 11.64 -1.00 12.25
CA GLY A 462 10.43 -0.93 11.41
C GLY A 462 10.30 -2.11 10.46
N ASP A 463 10.27 -1.83 9.16
CA ASP A 463 10.14 -2.77 8.03
C ASP A 463 11.48 -3.38 7.57
N ARG A 464 12.53 -3.22 8.37
CA ARG A 464 13.90 -3.66 8.06
C ARG A 464 14.22 -5.05 8.60
N VAL A 465 15.25 -5.69 8.06
CA VAL A 465 15.78 -6.93 8.67
C VAL A 465 16.71 -6.62 9.84
N PRO A 466 16.94 -7.55 10.78
CA PRO A 466 17.83 -7.31 11.91
C PRO A 466 19.21 -6.79 11.46
N GLY A 467 19.62 -5.64 12.04
CA GLY A 467 20.91 -4.99 11.76
C GLY A 467 20.97 -4.12 10.50
N GLU A 468 19.93 -4.09 9.67
CA GLU A 468 19.85 -3.20 8.52
C GLU A 468 19.50 -1.77 8.96
N ALA A 469 20.15 -0.79 8.33
CA ALA A 469 19.88 0.60 8.60
C ALA A 469 18.54 1.07 8.00
N LYS A 470 17.84 1.97 8.69
CA LYS A 470 16.71 2.73 8.14
C LYS A 470 17.16 4.15 7.85
N GLU A 471 16.95 4.64 6.65
CA GLU A 471 17.25 6.02 6.26
C GLU A 471 15.97 6.80 6.03
N TYR A 472 15.91 8.01 6.58
CA TYR A 472 14.93 9.03 6.25
C TYR A 472 15.61 10.13 5.44
N GLY A 473 15.11 10.37 4.22
CA GLY A 473 15.70 11.35 3.33
C GLY A 473 15.20 12.76 3.57
N PHE A 474 16.06 13.73 3.32
CA PHE A 474 15.77 15.16 3.39
C PHE A 474 16.40 15.85 2.17
N ALA A 475 15.70 16.85 1.65
CA ALA A 475 16.15 17.63 0.50
C ALA A 475 16.33 19.09 0.89
N VAL A 476 17.48 19.67 0.57
CA VAL A 476 17.64 21.12 0.46
C VAL A 476 17.53 21.44 -1.02
N LEU A 477 16.40 21.98 -1.43
CA LEU A 477 16.15 22.34 -2.83
C LEU A 477 16.68 23.74 -3.12
N PRO A 478 16.99 24.08 -4.39
CA PRO A 478 17.10 25.48 -4.76
C PRO A 478 15.79 26.21 -4.45
N THR A 479 15.82 27.54 -4.31
CA THR A 479 14.58 28.29 -4.15
C THR A 479 13.67 27.96 -5.34
N PRO A 480 12.46 27.41 -5.11
CA PRO A 480 11.63 26.94 -6.20
C PRO A 480 11.44 28.08 -7.19
N ALA A 481 11.73 27.82 -8.47
CA ALA A 481 11.19 28.68 -9.51
C ALA A 481 9.67 28.70 -9.31
N THR A 482 9.06 29.89 -9.35
CA THR A 482 7.60 30.01 -9.33
C THR A 482 7.03 29.01 -10.34
N ARG A 483 6.10 28.14 -9.94
CA ARG A 483 5.51 27.15 -10.85
C ARG A 483 5.00 27.91 -12.08
N VAL A 484 5.62 27.65 -13.23
CA VAL A 484 5.19 28.21 -14.51
C VAL A 484 4.25 27.19 -15.13
N ASP A 485 3.13 27.66 -15.65
CA ASP A 485 2.23 26.86 -16.48
C ASP A 485 2.97 26.43 -17.76
N ARG A 486 3.14 25.12 -17.97
CA ARG A 486 3.95 24.55 -19.06
C ARG A 486 3.29 23.33 -19.69
N PRO A 487 2.26 23.52 -20.52
CA PRO A 487 1.71 22.43 -21.32
C PRO A 487 2.73 21.87 -22.31
N ASP A 488 3.76 22.64 -22.66
CA ASP A 488 4.87 22.22 -23.50
C ASP A 488 5.95 21.40 -22.76
N SER A 489 5.86 21.28 -21.43
CA SER A 489 6.82 20.51 -20.64
C SER A 489 6.92 19.07 -21.13
N ALA A 490 8.16 18.57 -21.20
CA ALA A 490 8.44 17.17 -21.50
C ALA A 490 8.38 16.28 -20.25
N PHE A 491 8.26 16.88 -19.07
CA PHE A 491 8.26 16.21 -17.79
C PHE A 491 6.83 15.91 -17.34
N GLY A 492 6.57 14.63 -17.11
CA GLY A 492 5.35 14.14 -16.49
C GLY A 492 5.65 13.29 -15.27
N MET A 493 4.61 13.03 -14.48
CA MET A 493 4.69 12.19 -13.28
C MET A 493 3.43 11.34 -13.17
N VAL A 494 3.60 10.05 -12.88
CA VAL A 494 2.48 9.16 -12.56
C VAL A 494 2.14 9.32 -11.08
N HIS A 495 0.84 9.50 -10.79
CA HIS A 495 0.32 9.71 -9.44
C HIS A 495 0.94 10.93 -8.72
N ALA A 496 1.17 12.02 -9.45
CA ALA A 496 1.77 13.23 -8.90
C ALA A 496 0.96 13.80 -7.73
N ASP A 497 1.66 14.27 -6.69
CA ASP A 497 1.08 15.22 -5.74
C ASP A 497 1.05 16.60 -6.38
N LEU A 498 -0.16 17.10 -6.64
CA LEU A 498 -0.37 18.36 -7.34
C LEU A 498 0.03 19.58 -6.48
N GLU A 499 0.18 19.40 -5.16
CA GLU A 499 0.60 20.43 -4.22
C GLU A 499 2.12 20.59 -4.16
N ASP A 500 2.90 19.62 -4.66
CA ASP A 500 4.37 19.69 -4.64
C ASP A 500 4.88 20.73 -5.65
N PRO A 501 5.44 21.87 -5.21
CA PRO A 501 5.84 22.94 -6.10
C PRO A 501 7.04 22.56 -6.99
N ASN A 502 7.77 21.48 -6.65
CA ASN A 502 8.96 21.04 -7.38
C ASN A 502 8.65 19.94 -8.39
N ILE A 503 7.41 19.44 -8.43
CA ILE A 503 6.89 18.65 -9.55
C ILE A 503 5.89 19.53 -10.33
N GLY A 504 5.85 19.37 -11.65
CA GLY A 504 5.02 20.20 -12.52
C GLY A 504 5.13 19.76 -13.97
N GLY A 505 4.29 20.34 -14.84
CA GLY A 505 4.14 19.92 -16.23
C GLY A 505 2.92 19.02 -16.35
N TRP A 506 3.15 17.71 -16.36
CA TRP A 506 2.10 16.72 -16.60
C TRP A 506 1.86 15.79 -15.41
N SER A 507 0.59 15.48 -15.15
CA SER A 507 0.20 14.41 -14.25
C SER A 507 -0.55 13.33 -15.03
N LYS A 508 -0.20 12.07 -14.78
CA LYS A 508 -0.99 10.91 -15.23
C LYS A 508 -1.61 10.27 -14.01
N THR A 509 -2.93 10.32 -13.91
CA THR A 509 -3.66 9.70 -12.79
C THR A 509 -4.76 8.77 -13.28
N GLN A 510 -5.01 7.70 -12.53
CA GLN A 510 -6.14 6.77 -12.75
C GLN A 510 -7.48 7.38 -12.26
N SER A 511 -7.70 8.67 -12.48
CA SER A 511 -8.60 9.45 -11.64
C SER A 511 -10.05 9.54 -12.11
N TRP A 512 -10.48 8.74 -13.08
CA TRP A 512 -11.87 8.84 -13.52
C TRP A 512 -12.46 7.53 -14.04
N THR A 513 -13.58 7.18 -13.43
CA THR A 513 -14.58 6.28 -14.00
C THR A 513 -15.93 7.00 -14.00
N PRO A 514 -16.87 6.64 -14.89
CA PRO A 514 -18.24 7.19 -14.85
C PRO A 514 -18.96 6.93 -13.53
N SER A 515 -18.54 5.92 -12.78
CA SER A 515 -19.05 5.61 -11.45
C SER A 515 -18.51 6.55 -10.37
N THR A 516 -17.34 7.17 -10.56
CA THR A 516 -16.67 8.00 -9.54
C THR A 516 -16.78 9.50 -9.82
N LEU A 517 -16.79 9.93 -11.08
CA LEU A 517 -16.70 11.35 -11.42
C LEU A 517 -17.48 11.69 -12.69
N ALA A 518 -18.61 12.41 -12.57
CA ALA A 518 -19.42 12.80 -13.73
C ALA A 518 -18.69 13.79 -14.67
N PRO A 519 -18.99 13.83 -15.98
CA PRO A 519 -18.29 14.69 -16.95
C PRO A 519 -18.19 16.17 -16.55
N ALA A 520 -19.27 16.78 -16.04
CA ALA A 520 -19.24 18.18 -15.62
C ALA A 520 -18.29 18.43 -14.43
N ALA A 521 -18.17 17.46 -13.52
CA ALA A 521 -17.23 17.52 -12.41
C ALA A 521 -15.79 17.30 -12.89
N TRP A 522 -15.59 16.41 -13.87
CA TRP A 522 -14.31 16.25 -14.57
C TRP A 522 -13.83 17.57 -15.19
N GLY A 523 -14.64 18.23 -16.02
CA GLY A 523 -14.26 19.51 -16.64
C GLY A 523 -13.92 20.59 -15.62
N SER A 524 -14.64 20.64 -14.49
CA SER A 524 -14.36 21.59 -13.40
C SER A 524 -13.03 21.27 -12.69
N LEU A 525 -12.72 19.98 -12.49
CA LEU A 525 -11.47 19.54 -11.89
C LEU A 525 -10.28 19.85 -12.80
N MET A 526 -10.37 19.53 -14.09
CA MET A 526 -9.30 19.78 -15.07
C MET A 526 -9.03 21.28 -15.23
N ALA A 527 -10.06 22.12 -15.27
CA ALA A 527 -9.89 23.58 -15.28
C ALA A 527 -9.18 24.09 -14.02
N GLY A 528 -9.46 23.51 -12.85
CA GLY A 528 -8.72 23.80 -11.61
C GLY A 528 -7.25 23.40 -11.71
N ARG A 529 -6.95 22.19 -12.19
CA ARG A 529 -5.57 21.70 -12.37
C ARG A 529 -4.76 22.61 -13.30
N ARG A 530 -5.31 23.01 -14.46
CA ARG A 530 -4.63 23.95 -15.37
C ARG A 530 -4.42 25.33 -14.75
N ALA A 531 -5.39 25.82 -13.95
CA ALA A 531 -5.21 27.07 -13.21
C ALA A 531 -4.06 27.00 -12.19
N ASP A 532 -3.74 25.80 -11.69
CA ASP A 532 -2.62 25.52 -10.79
C ASP A 532 -1.32 25.10 -11.53
N GLY A 533 -1.30 25.21 -12.86
CA GLY A 533 -0.15 24.94 -13.72
C GLY A 533 0.08 23.47 -14.06
N TRP A 534 -0.98 22.65 -14.03
CA TRP A 534 -0.93 21.22 -14.36
C TRP A 534 -1.74 20.89 -15.61
N GLU A 535 -1.15 20.06 -16.47
CA GLU A 535 -1.88 19.30 -17.47
C GLU A 535 -2.11 17.86 -16.99
N GLU A 536 -3.24 17.28 -17.41
CA GLU A 536 -3.59 15.90 -17.12
C GLU A 536 -3.47 15.05 -18.39
N LEU A 537 -2.87 13.88 -18.26
CA LEU A 537 -3.00 12.78 -19.21
C LEU A 537 -4.04 11.77 -18.67
N PRO A 538 -5.32 11.88 -19.05
CA PRO A 538 -6.33 10.92 -18.66
C PRO A 538 -6.08 9.54 -19.26
N LEU A 539 -6.14 8.52 -18.42
CA LEU A 539 -6.08 7.11 -18.80
C LEU A 539 -7.50 6.52 -18.88
N VAL A 540 -7.90 6.02 -20.04
CA VAL A 540 -9.15 5.27 -20.26
C VAL A 540 -8.85 3.78 -20.07
N HIS A 541 -9.16 3.23 -18.89
CA HIS A 541 -8.88 1.83 -18.54
C HIS A 541 -10.06 1.15 -17.82
N ALA A 542 -9.82 -0.07 -17.31
CA ALA A 542 -10.75 -0.88 -16.52
C ALA A 542 -12.10 -1.15 -17.23
N GLU A 543 -13.22 -1.18 -16.50
CA GLU A 543 -14.53 -1.63 -16.99
C GLU A 543 -15.01 -0.95 -18.29
N LEU A 544 -14.60 0.30 -18.53
CA LEU A 544 -14.95 1.01 -19.76
C LEU A 544 -14.22 0.47 -20.99
N TRP A 545 -12.94 0.11 -20.83
CA TRP A 545 -12.07 -0.24 -21.94
C TRP A 545 -11.89 -1.76 -22.11
N HIS A 546 -11.89 -2.49 -21.00
CA HIS A 546 -11.50 -3.88 -20.91
C HIS A 546 -12.47 -4.78 -21.68
N THR A 547 -11.91 -5.64 -22.53
CA THR A 547 -12.64 -6.63 -23.33
C THR A 547 -12.10 -8.03 -23.08
N ALA A 548 -12.97 -9.03 -23.19
CA ALA A 548 -12.56 -10.43 -23.02
C ALA A 548 -11.67 -10.91 -24.18
N ASP A 549 -11.88 -10.37 -25.39
CA ASP A 549 -11.19 -10.66 -26.66
C ASP A 549 -11.23 -12.11 -27.15
N PHE A 550 -12.14 -12.90 -26.58
CA PHE A 550 -12.48 -14.25 -27.08
C PHE A 550 -13.63 -14.23 -28.10
N GLU A 551 -14.31 -13.10 -28.21
CA GLU A 551 -15.38 -12.84 -29.18
C GLU A 551 -15.41 -11.35 -29.55
N PRO A 552 -16.07 -10.97 -30.66
CA PRO A 552 -16.27 -9.58 -31.02
C PRO A 552 -17.04 -8.83 -29.92
N MET A 553 -16.58 -7.64 -29.56
CA MET A 553 -17.26 -6.78 -28.59
C MET A 553 -18.67 -6.42 -29.08
N PRO A 554 -19.70 -6.51 -28.22
CA PRO A 554 -21.05 -6.11 -28.61
C PRO A 554 -21.11 -4.65 -29.06
N GLN A 555 -21.82 -4.39 -30.16
CA GLN A 555 -21.97 -3.04 -30.72
C GLN A 555 -22.48 -2.00 -29.70
N ALA A 556 -23.39 -2.41 -28.81
CA ALA A 556 -23.92 -1.53 -27.78
C ALA A 556 -22.85 -1.08 -26.77
N ASP A 557 -21.86 -1.94 -26.48
CA ASP A 557 -20.78 -1.63 -25.55
C ASP A 557 -19.75 -0.70 -26.22
N ILE A 558 -19.48 -0.91 -27.52
CA ILE A 558 -18.67 0.01 -28.35
C ILE A 558 -19.30 1.40 -28.41
N GLU A 559 -20.61 1.48 -28.69
CA GLU A 559 -21.36 2.75 -28.71
C GLU A 559 -21.34 3.43 -27.34
N ASN A 560 -21.54 2.67 -26.25
CA ASN A 560 -21.51 3.21 -24.90
C ASN A 560 -20.12 3.75 -24.52
N LEU A 561 -19.05 3.07 -24.90
CA LEU A 561 -17.67 3.54 -24.69
C LEU A 561 -17.42 4.86 -25.44
N ALA A 562 -17.79 4.92 -26.72
CA ALA A 562 -17.61 6.10 -27.56
C ALA A 562 -18.43 7.30 -27.05
N ASP A 563 -19.71 7.11 -26.74
CA ASP A 563 -20.58 8.14 -26.17
C ASP A 563 -20.03 8.66 -24.83
N THR A 564 -19.56 7.74 -23.98
CA THR A 564 -18.98 8.10 -22.68
C THR A 564 -17.74 8.99 -22.89
N LEU A 565 -16.78 8.56 -23.71
CA LEU A 565 -15.56 9.34 -23.91
C LEU A 565 -15.86 10.71 -24.55
N ALA A 566 -16.79 10.78 -25.50
CA ALA A 566 -17.22 12.05 -26.09
C ALA A 566 -17.82 13.02 -25.05
N ASP A 567 -18.60 12.52 -24.08
CA ASP A 567 -19.13 13.35 -22.99
C ASP A 567 -18.01 13.95 -22.12
N TYR A 568 -16.93 13.22 -21.84
CA TYR A 568 -15.78 13.72 -21.08
C TYR A 568 -14.92 14.70 -21.88
N VAL A 569 -14.64 14.40 -23.15
CA VAL A 569 -13.93 15.30 -24.07
C VAL A 569 -14.71 16.61 -24.23
N GLN A 570 -16.04 16.54 -24.38
CA GLN A 570 -16.87 17.74 -24.45
C GLN A 570 -16.87 18.55 -23.16
N ALA A 571 -16.75 17.89 -22.00
CA ALA A 571 -16.70 18.56 -20.71
C ALA A 571 -15.33 19.22 -20.43
N ASP A 572 -14.26 18.72 -21.04
CA ASP A 572 -12.91 19.29 -20.97
C ASP A 572 -12.36 19.65 -22.36
N PRO A 573 -12.87 20.72 -23.00
CA PRO A 573 -12.50 21.08 -24.37
C PRO A 573 -11.03 21.54 -24.52
N ASP A 574 -10.37 21.90 -23.42
CA ASP A 574 -8.95 22.24 -23.39
C ASP A 574 -8.06 20.99 -23.22
N GLY A 575 -8.64 19.86 -22.80
CA GLY A 575 -7.99 18.56 -22.66
C GLY A 575 -7.77 17.86 -24.00
N LYS A 576 -6.57 18.02 -24.54
CA LYS A 576 -6.22 17.52 -25.88
C LYS A 576 -5.92 16.03 -25.92
N TYR A 577 -5.26 15.48 -24.91
CA TYR A 577 -4.63 14.16 -25.01
C TYR A 577 -5.38 13.12 -24.18
N TRP A 578 -5.65 11.95 -24.76
CA TRP A 578 -6.38 10.87 -24.12
C TRP A 578 -5.70 9.53 -24.38
N GLU A 579 -5.21 8.88 -23.33
CA GLU A 579 -4.56 7.58 -23.42
C GLU A 579 -5.59 6.45 -23.29
N LEU A 580 -5.60 5.54 -24.26
CA LEU A 580 -6.58 4.47 -24.37
C LEU A 580 -5.94 3.11 -24.05
N GLY A 581 -6.54 2.40 -23.08
CA GLY A 581 -6.06 1.11 -22.59
C GLY A 581 -4.91 1.24 -21.59
N LEU A 582 -4.56 0.11 -20.94
CA LEU A 582 -3.40 -0.03 -20.05
C LEU A 582 -2.71 -1.36 -20.32
N GLU A 583 -1.48 -1.28 -20.85
CA GLU A 583 -0.53 -2.38 -21.06
C GLU A 583 -1.12 -3.66 -21.65
N GLU A 584 -2.08 -3.52 -22.57
CA GLU A 584 -2.86 -4.65 -23.08
C GLU A 584 -2.00 -5.69 -23.83
N ASN A 585 -0.80 -5.31 -24.28
CA ASN A 585 0.16 -6.21 -24.88
C ASN A 585 0.86 -7.15 -23.87
N LEU A 586 0.64 -6.99 -22.57
CA LEU A 586 1.15 -7.94 -21.57
C LEU A 586 0.36 -9.25 -21.57
N SER A 587 -0.96 -9.21 -21.82
CA SER A 587 -1.84 -10.39 -21.66
C SER A 587 -2.94 -10.57 -22.72
N HIS A 588 -3.28 -9.55 -23.53
CA HIS A 588 -4.42 -9.61 -24.45
C HIS A 588 -4.07 -9.73 -25.93
N TRP A 589 -2.94 -9.17 -26.38
CA TRP A 589 -2.66 -8.97 -27.81
C TRP A 589 -2.66 -10.24 -28.70
N SER A 590 -2.48 -11.41 -28.10
CA SER A 590 -2.48 -12.70 -28.79
C SER A 590 -3.87 -13.35 -28.89
N LYS A 591 -4.89 -12.77 -28.24
CA LYS A 591 -6.25 -13.29 -28.26
C LYS A 591 -6.89 -13.10 -29.65
N PRO A 592 -7.77 -14.02 -30.09
CA PRO A 592 -8.23 -14.06 -31.49
C PRO A 592 -8.93 -12.79 -31.98
N TYR A 593 -9.67 -12.10 -31.09
CA TYR A 593 -10.45 -10.91 -31.44
C TYR A 593 -9.83 -9.61 -30.95
N TYR A 594 -8.61 -9.64 -30.39
CA TYR A 594 -7.99 -8.46 -29.79
C TYR A 594 -7.90 -7.29 -30.77
N TRP A 595 -7.28 -7.51 -31.93
CA TRP A 595 -7.07 -6.46 -32.93
C TRP A 595 -8.38 -5.98 -33.55
N GLU A 596 -9.36 -6.88 -33.75
CA GLU A 596 -10.69 -6.53 -34.26
C GLU A 596 -11.45 -5.65 -33.25
N ASN A 597 -11.40 -5.99 -31.97
CA ASN A 597 -12.03 -5.22 -30.89
C ASN A 597 -11.33 -3.86 -30.70
N LEU A 598 -10.00 -3.82 -30.71
CA LEU A 598 -9.23 -2.59 -30.61
C LEU A 598 -9.56 -1.64 -31.78
N GLN A 599 -9.65 -2.17 -33.00
CA GLN A 599 -10.05 -1.39 -34.17
C GLN A 599 -11.48 -0.87 -34.03
N ALA A 600 -12.43 -1.70 -33.63
CA ALA A 600 -13.84 -1.31 -33.50
C ALA A 600 -14.05 -0.25 -32.41
N LYS A 601 -13.43 -0.42 -31.24
CA LYS A 601 -13.44 0.58 -30.14
C LYS A 601 -12.87 1.91 -30.62
N THR A 602 -11.67 1.88 -31.20
CA THR A 602 -10.94 3.10 -31.59
C THR A 602 -11.65 3.84 -32.72
N ALA A 603 -12.20 3.13 -33.71
CA ALA A 603 -12.96 3.74 -34.80
C ALA A 603 -14.22 4.47 -34.29
N ALA A 604 -14.98 3.85 -33.38
CA ALA A 604 -16.17 4.45 -32.80
C ALA A 604 -15.83 5.67 -31.94
N ILE A 605 -14.76 5.59 -31.13
CA ILE A 605 -14.25 6.73 -30.36
C ILE A 605 -13.85 7.86 -31.30
N ARG A 606 -13.06 7.58 -32.34
CA ARG A 606 -12.60 8.58 -33.30
C ARG A 606 -13.76 9.31 -33.95
N GLU A 607 -14.76 8.58 -34.43
CA GLU A 607 -15.99 9.17 -34.99
C GLU A 607 -16.68 10.09 -33.98
N ALA A 608 -16.86 9.64 -32.74
CA ALA A 608 -17.56 10.40 -31.71
C ALA A 608 -16.81 11.66 -31.26
N VAL A 609 -15.48 11.62 -31.13
CA VAL A 609 -14.69 12.79 -30.71
C VAL A 609 -14.44 13.76 -31.86
N ASP A 610 -14.26 13.29 -33.09
CA ASP A 610 -14.10 14.16 -34.27
C ASP A 610 -15.38 14.98 -34.55
N ASP A 611 -16.55 14.39 -34.28
CA ASP A 611 -17.86 15.06 -34.38
C ASP A 611 -18.01 16.26 -33.41
N LEU A 612 -17.15 16.35 -32.38
CA LEU A 612 -17.11 17.49 -31.46
C LEU A 612 -16.35 18.69 -32.04
N GLU A 613 -15.61 18.52 -33.14
CA GLU A 613 -14.74 19.54 -33.75
C GLU A 613 -13.68 20.11 -32.78
N LEU A 614 -13.17 19.28 -31.87
CA LEU A 614 -12.11 19.60 -30.91
C LEU A 614 -10.75 19.02 -31.36
N ASP A 615 -9.64 19.62 -30.92
CA ASP A 615 -8.28 19.12 -31.22
C ASP A 615 -7.89 17.97 -30.28
N THR A 616 -8.63 16.86 -30.38
CA THR A 616 -8.44 15.67 -29.54
C THR A 616 -7.42 14.72 -30.17
N LYS A 617 -6.45 14.28 -29.36
CA LYS A 617 -5.39 13.32 -29.69
C LYS A 617 -5.60 12.02 -28.91
N LEU A 618 -5.64 10.91 -29.64
CA LEU A 618 -5.73 9.58 -29.05
C LEU A 618 -4.35 8.95 -28.97
N ILE A 619 -4.02 8.42 -27.80
CA ILE A 619 -2.74 7.78 -27.51
C ILE A 619 -2.98 6.30 -27.25
N TYR A 620 -2.08 5.46 -27.76
CA TYR A 620 -2.08 4.02 -27.47
C TYR A 620 -0.72 3.57 -26.97
N GLN A 621 -0.72 2.68 -25.99
CA GLN A 621 0.47 2.27 -25.27
C GLN A 621 0.95 0.86 -25.62
N ILE A 622 2.27 0.68 -25.61
CA ILE A 622 2.93 -0.62 -25.68
C ILE A 622 3.91 -0.75 -24.50
N ALA A 623 3.67 -1.71 -23.63
CA ALA A 623 4.54 -2.00 -22.50
C ALA A 623 5.70 -2.93 -22.86
N GLU A 624 6.82 -2.78 -22.17
CA GLU A 624 8.03 -3.62 -22.30
C GLU A 624 8.49 -3.84 -23.76
N PRO A 625 8.58 -2.79 -24.61
CA PRO A 625 8.89 -2.93 -26.02
C PRO A 625 10.21 -3.67 -26.28
N THR A 626 11.19 -3.59 -25.36
CA THR A 626 12.46 -4.34 -25.42
C THR A 626 12.24 -5.85 -25.48
N ASN A 627 11.38 -6.38 -24.61
CA ASN A 627 11.07 -7.81 -24.51
C ASN A 627 9.94 -8.22 -25.46
N ARG A 628 9.16 -7.25 -25.98
CA ARG A 628 7.94 -7.49 -26.74
C ARG A 628 7.90 -6.83 -28.12
N LYS A 629 9.06 -6.74 -28.79
CA LYS A 629 9.20 -6.20 -30.16
C LYS A 629 8.15 -6.72 -31.15
N ALA A 630 7.75 -8.00 -31.04
CA ALA A 630 6.73 -8.58 -31.90
C ALA A 630 5.34 -7.93 -31.72
N SER A 631 4.95 -7.58 -30.48
CA SER A 631 3.67 -6.90 -30.22
C SER A 631 3.67 -5.49 -30.81
N LEU A 632 4.80 -4.76 -30.68
CA LEU A 632 5.00 -3.45 -31.28
C LEU A 632 4.92 -3.50 -32.82
N SER A 633 5.66 -4.40 -33.46
CA SER A 633 5.60 -4.62 -34.91
C SER A 633 4.20 -4.99 -35.38
N THR A 634 3.48 -5.83 -34.61
CA THR A 634 2.11 -6.24 -34.95
C THR A 634 1.15 -5.07 -34.88
N PHE A 635 1.23 -4.25 -33.82
CA PHE A 635 0.43 -3.03 -33.71
C PHE A 635 0.73 -2.09 -34.88
N LEU A 636 2.00 -1.75 -35.13
CA LEU A 636 2.39 -0.80 -36.17
C LEU A 636 2.03 -1.26 -37.59
N ALA A 637 1.94 -2.57 -37.83
CA ALA A 637 1.51 -3.14 -39.10
C ALA A 637 -0.02 -3.31 -39.23
N SER A 638 -0.78 -3.02 -38.18
CA SER A 638 -2.23 -3.18 -38.16
C SER A 638 -2.97 -1.97 -38.73
N ASP A 639 -4.21 -2.19 -39.18
CA ASP A 639 -5.10 -1.12 -39.65
C ASP A 639 -5.56 -0.17 -38.52
N VAL A 640 -5.30 -0.51 -37.25
CA VAL A 640 -5.70 0.34 -36.11
C VAL A 640 -4.62 1.36 -35.73
N ALA A 641 -3.33 1.11 -36.00
CA ALA A 641 -2.27 2.06 -35.67
C ALA A 641 -2.49 3.48 -36.27
N PRO A 642 -2.91 3.66 -37.54
CA PRO A 642 -3.20 4.98 -38.10
C PRO A 642 -4.38 5.73 -37.44
N MET A 643 -5.15 5.08 -36.56
CA MET A 643 -6.26 5.71 -35.83
C MET A 643 -5.79 6.45 -34.57
N PHE A 644 -4.56 6.21 -34.14
CA PHE A 644 -3.92 6.91 -33.02
C PHE A 644 -3.02 8.02 -33.52
N ASP A 645 -2.92 9.10 -32.72
CA ASP A 645 -2.09 10.25 -33.04
C ASP A 645 -0.68 10.10 -32.48
N ILE A 646 -0.54 9.42 -31.34
CA ILE A 646 0.70 9.30 -30.57
C ILE A 646 0.88 7.83 -30.17
N LEU A 647 2.11 7.34 -30.31
CA LEU A 647 2.52 6.06 -29.74
C LEU A 647 3.12 6.31 -28.36
N SER A 648 2.50 5.74 -27.34
CA SER A 648 3.12 5.64 -26.04
C SER A 648 3.90 4.32 -25.88
N LEU A 649 5.04 4.39 -25.21
CA LEU A 649 5.82 3.23 -24.77
C LEU A 649 5.93 3.24 -23.25
N HIS A 650 5.88 2.06 -22.63
CA HIS A 650 6.36 1.88 -21.25
C HIS A 650 7.68 1.09 -21.25
N PRO A 651 8.82 1.76 -21.51
CA PRO A 651 10.10 1.12 -21.77
C PRO A 651 10.82 0.69 -20.49
N TYR A 652 10.14 -0.06 -19.61
CA TYR A 652 10.81 -0.68 -18.47
C TYR A 652 11.84 -1.72 -18.93
N ALA A 653 13.05 -1.64 -18.40
CA ALA A 653 14.13 -2.56 -18.71
C ALA A 653 14.13 -3.79 -17.78
N TRP A 654 12.96 -4.42 -17.62
CA TRP A 654 12.79 -5.59 -16.78
C TRP A 654 13.65 -6.78 -17.24
N PRO A 655 14.09 -7.65 -16.31
CA PRO A 655 13.98 -7.49 -14.85
C PRO A 655 15.19 -6.79 -14.20
N ASP A 656 16.25 -6.51 -14.97
CA ASP A 656 17.59 -6.19 -14.43
C ASP A 656 17.89 -4.68 -14.38
N PHE A 657 17.04 -3.84 -14.96
CA PHE A 657 17.23 -2.38 -15.06
C PHE A 657 18.66 -1.93 -15.45
N PRO A 658 19.25 -2.49 -16.53
CA PRO A 658 20.58 -2.08 -16.98
C PRO A 658 20.59 -0.60 -17.37
N SER A 659 21.77 0.01 -17.30
CA SER A 659 21.95 1.44 -17.57
C SER A 659 21.31 1.86 -18.92
N PRO A 660 20.52 2.95 -19.00
CA PRO A 660 19.70 3.28 -20.17
C PRO A 660 20.45 3.34 -21.51
N GLU A 661 21.72 3.77 -21.52
CA GLU A 661 22.57 3.83 -22.70
C GLU A 661 22.79 2.48 -23.39
N THR A 662 22.53 1.35 -22.72
CA THR A 662 22.74 0.01 -23.30
C THR A 662 21.54 -0.52 -24.06
N TRP A 663 20.36 0.11 -23.96
CA TRP A 663 19.12 -0.45 -24.52
C TRP A 663 18.14 0.60 -25.08
N LEU A 664 18.13 1.82 -24.53
CA LEU A 664 17.14 2.84 -24.90
C LEU A 664 17.32 3.38 -26.33
N PRO A 665 18.54 3.67 -26.82
CA PRO A 665 18.73 4.04 -28.22
C PRO A 665 18.22 2.96 -29.20
N ASP A 666 18.54 1.70 -28.92
CA ASP A 666 18.15 0.55 -29.74
C ASP A 666 16.62 0.40 -29.83
N ILE A 667 15.89 0.66 -28.74
CA ILE A 667 14.44 0.52 -28.76
C ILE A 667 13.75 1.66 -29.51
N LEU A 668 14.29 2.88 -29.42
CA LEU A 668 13.79 4.03 -30.18
C LEU A 668 14.07 3.86 -31.68
N ASP A 669 15.29 3.44 -32.05
CA ASP A 669 15.67 3.15 -33.44
C ASP A 669 14.81 2.03 -34.04
N PHE A 670 14.56 0.97 -33.27
CA PHE A 670 13.66 -0.10 -33.68
C PHE A 670 12.24 0.45 -33.91
N THR A 671 11.69 1.19 -32.95
CA THR A 671 10.33 1.74 -33.03
C THR A 671 10.17 2.67 -34.24
N ARG A 672 11.10 3.60 -34.44
CA ARG A 672 11.12 4.52 -35.59
C ARG A 672 11.24 3.77 -36.90
N SER A 673 12.07 2.73 -36.95
CA SER A 673 12.20 1.86 -38.13
C SER A 673 10.90 1.12 -38.45
N GLU A 674 10.21 0.58 -37.43
CA GLU A 674 8.92 -0.09 -37.63
C GLU A 674 7.81 0.88 -38.06
N MET A 675 7.77 2.10 -37.52
CA MET A 675 6.83 3.13 -37.98
C MET A 675 7.10 3.48 -39.46
N ALA A 676 8.35 3.74 -39.81
CA ALA A 676 8.73 4.07 -41.19
C ALA A 676 8.39 2.95 -42.20
N LYS A 677 8.59 1.68 -41.82
CA LYS A 677 8.21 0.52 -42.64
C LYS A 677 6.71 0.47 -42.96
N ASN A 678 5.88 0.94 -42.02
CA ASN A 678 4.42 0.96 -42.15
C ASN A 678 3.88 2.32 -42.62
N GLY A 679 4.76 3.27 -42.98
CA GLY A 679 4.35 4.60 -43.45
C GLY A 679 3.73 5.48 -42.36
N LEU A 680 4.07 5.21 -41.10
CA LEU A 680 3.64 5.96 -39.92
C LEU A 680 4.76 6.92 -39.49
N ASP A 681 4.37 8.05 -38.91
CA ASP A 681 5.27 9.06 -38.33
C ASP A 681 4.60 9.67 -37.09
N MET A 682 4.42 8.84 -36.05
CA MET A 682 3.78 9.26 -34.81
C MET A 682 4.82 9.85 -33.84
N PRO A 683 4.46 10.87 -33.05
CA PRO A 683 5.20 11.20 -31.85
C PRO A 683 5.31 10.01 -30.90
N ILE A 684 6.42 9.96 -30.15
CA ILE A 684 6.64 8.94 -29.11
C ILE A 684 6.57 9.62 -27.75
N TRP A 685 5.75 9.08 -26.86
CA TRP A 685 5.69 9.46 -25.45
C TRP A 685 6.11 8.26 -24.59
N PHE A 686 6.74 8.50 -23.45
CA PHE A 686 6.89 7.52 -22.38
C PHE A 686 5.87 7.85 -21.30
N THR A 687 4.70 7.22 -21.33
CA THR A 687 3.65 7.51 -20.34
C THR A 687 3.84 6.75 -19.03
N GLU A 688 4.79 5.80 -18.99
CA GLU A 688 5.35 5.21 -17.76
C GLU A 688 6.78 4.77 -18.02
N VAL A 689 7.71 5.14 -17.15
CA VAL A 689 9.07 4.59 -17.11
C VAL A 689 9.62 4.80 -15.70
N GLY A 690 10.40 3.86 -15.21
CA GLY A 690 10.98 3.94 -13.88
C GLY A 690 11.87 2.74 -13.58
N ALA A 691 12.40 2.71 -12.37
CA ALA A 691 13.09 1.56 -11.82
C ALA A 691 12.82 1.49 -10.32
N PRO A 692 12.57 0.30 -9.73
CA PRO A 692 12.35 0.17 -8.31
C PRO A 692 13.68 0.24 -7.55
N HIS A 693 13.60 0.67 -6.29
CA HIS A 693 14.77 0.82 -5.42
C HIS A 693 14.71 -0.13 -4.22
N ALA A 694 15.65 -1.08 -4.11
CA ALA A 694 15.68 -2.10 -3.05
C ALA A 694 16.34 -1.62 -1.74
N GLY A 695 16.09 -0.37 -1.33
CA GLY A 695 16.56 0.11 -0.03
C GLY A 695 18.09 0.07 0.15
N ASN A 696 18.50 -0.39 1.33
CA ASN A 696 19.91 -0.45 1.75
C ASN A 696 20.56 -1.81 1.47
N ALA A 697 19.88 -2.70 0.75
CA ALA A 697 20.40 -4.00 0.34
C ALA A 697 20.53 -4.08 -1.19
N PRO A 698 21.40 -3.26 -1.81
CA PRO A 698 21.61 -3.30 -3.25
C PRO A 698 22.05 -4.71 -3.69
N GLY A 699 21.39 -5.24 -4.71
CA GLY A 699 21.54 -6.62 -5.18
C GLY A 699 20.58 -7.63 -4.57
N GLU A 700 19.68 -7.22 -3.65
CA GLU A 700 18.49 -8.00 -3.33
C GLU A 700 17.47 -7.88 -4.48
N TYR A 701 16.91 -9.03 -4.86
CA TYR A 701 15.87 -9.09 -5.89
C TYR A 701 14.51 -8.97 -5.22
N PHE A 702 13.66 -8.12 -5.77
CA PHE A 702 12.22 -8.17 -5.52
C PHE A 702 11.64 -9.40 -6.23
N GLY A 703 10.57 -9.97 -5.69
CA GLY A 703 9.79 -11.03 -6.34
C GLY A 703 8.36 -10.57 -6.56
N TYR A 704 7.72 -11.04 -7.63
CA TYR A 704 6.24 -11.03 -7.77
C TYR A 704 5.57 -12.16 -6.96
N GLY A 705 6.24 -12.58 -5.89
CA GLY A 705 5.94 -13.71 -5.01
C GLY A 705 7.07 -13.86 -3.98
N ASP A 706 7.00 -14.88 -3.12
CA ASP A 706 8.09 -15.19 -2.20
C ASP A 706 9.39 -15.49 -3.01
N PRO A 707 10.48 -14.74 -2.80
CA PRO A 707 11.75 -14.95 -3.51
C PRO A 707 12.31 -16.37 -3.38
N ALA A 708 11.92 -17.12 -2.34
CA ALA A 708 12.32 -18.50 -2.13
C ALA A 708 11.54 -19.50 -3.02
N THR A 709 10.37 -19.12 -3.54
CA THR A 709 9.48 -20.02 -4.31
C THR A 709 9.17 -19.51 -5.72
N ASP A 710 9.28 -18.21 -5.99
CA ASP A 710 9.07 -17.60 -7.31
C ASP A 710 10.35 -16.99 -7.89
N THR A 711 11.33 -17.87 -8.15
CA THR A 711 12.63 -17.46 -8.72
C THR A 711 12.55 -17.00 -10.18
N ASP A 712 11.42 -17.22 -10.85
CA ASP A 712 11.25 -16.88 -12.28
C ASP A 712 10.84 -15.41 -12.50
N HIS A 713 10.46 -14.70 -11.43
CA HIS A 713 10.06 -13.28 -11.46
C HIS A 713 10.89 -12.43 -10.49
N LEU A 714 12.17 -12.74 -10.37
CA LEU A 714 13.12 -11.90 -9.64
C LEU A 714 13.41 -10.63 -10.42
N VAL A 715 13.41 -9.52 -9.71
CA VAL A 715 13.50 -8.16 -10.25
C VAL A 715 14.59 -7.44 -9.49
N GLU A 716 15.60 -6.95 -10.19
CA GLU A 716 16.69 -6.23 -9.55
C GLU A 716 16.21 -4.85 -9.07
N GLY A 717 16.41 -4.57 -7.78
CA GLY A 717 16.24 -3.23 -7.25
C GLY A 717 17.53 -2.44 -7.32
N LEU A 718 17.46 -1.24 -7.88
CA LEU A 718 18.59 -0.31 -7.91
C LEU A 718 18.89 0.19 -6.50
N SER A 719 20.13 0.62 -6.23
CA SER A 719 20.42 1.48 -5.08
C SER A 719 19.81 2.87 -5.26
N ARG A 720 19.70 3.64 -4.16
CA ARG A 720 19.18 5.02 -4.18
C ARG A 720 19.87 5.91 -5.23
N MET A 721 21.19 5.76 -5.40
CA MET A 721 21.97 6.56 -6.33
C MET A 721 21.94 6.01 -7.76
N GLU A 722 21.82 4.70 -7.93
CA GLU A 722 21.62 4.10 -9.25
C GLU A 722 20.27 4.51 -9.83
N GLU A 723 19.19 4.54 -9.03
CA GLU A 723 17.88 5.05 -9.46
C GLU A 723 17.94 6.51 -9.89
N ALA A 724 18.61 7.38 -9.12
CA ALA A 724 18.83 8.78 -9.48
C ALA A 724 19.63 8.95 -10.79
N SER A 725 20.68 8.14 -10.98
CA SER A 725 21.47 8.09 -12.21
C SER A 725 20.64 7.59 -13.40
N TYR A 726 19.88 6.52 -13.19
CA TYR A 726 18.99 5.91 -14.18
C TYR A 726 17.95 6.90 -14.68
N LEU A 727 17.28 7.62 -13.77
CA LEU A 727 16.30 8.65 -14.10
C LEU A 727 16.89 9.70 -15.04
N ASN A 728 18.01 10.31 -14.67
CA ASN A 728 18.64 11.36 -15.48
C ASN A 728 19.07 10.86 -16.86
N LYS A 729 19.56 9.62 -16.96
CA LYS A 729 19.93 9.00 -18.24
C LYS A 729 18.71 8.69 -19.11
N VAL A 730 17.60 8.22 -18.53
CA VAL A 730 16.33 8.01 -19.26
C VAL A 730 15.83 9.32 -19.84
N TYR A 731 15.76 10.39 -19.05
CA TYR A 731 15.34 11.71 -19.55
C TYR A 731 16.29 12.22 -20.64
N THR A 732 17.60 12.17 -20.40
CA THR A 732 18.60 12.64 -21.36
C THR A 732 18.50 11.92 -22.70
N LEU A 733 18.55 10.58 -22.69
CA LEU A 733 18.54 9.77 -23.91
C LEU A 733 17.17 9.71 -24.57
N GLY A 734 16.09 9.74 -23.79
CA GLY A 734 14.72 9.78 -24.31
C GLY A 734 14.45 11.07 -25.09
N LEU A 735 14.74 12.23 -24.50
CA LEU A 735 14.56 13.53 -25.16
C LEU A 735 15.45 13.66 -26.39
N GLU A 736 16.70 13.23 -26.31
CA GLU A 736 17.62 13.16 -27.46
C GLU A 736 17.12 12.22 -28.58
N GLY A 737 16.49 11.10 -28.21
CA GLY A 737 15.86 10.17 -29.14
C GLY A 737 14.51 10.66 -29.71
N GLY A 738 14.12 11.91 -29.42
CA GLY A 738 12.88 12.52 -29.92
C GLY A 738 11.62 12.03 -29.24
N VAL A 739 11.71 11.61 -27.97
CA VAL A 739 10.54 11.41 -27.11
C VAL A 739 10.05 12.77 -26.65
N GLU A 740 8.76 13.07 -26.83
CA GLU A 740 8.22 14.41 -26.54
C GLU A 740 7.83 14.59 -25.07
N LYS A 741 7.39 13.51 -24.40
CA LYS A 741 6.97 13.53 -22.99
C LYS A 741 7.39 12.25 -22.28
N ILE A 742 7.87 12.40 -21.05
CA ILE A 742 8.35 11.30 -20.21
C ILE A 742 7.72 11.42 -18.82
N PHE A 743 6.90 10.43 -18.48
CA PHE A 743 6.19 10.29 -17.22
C PHE A 743 6.91 9.27 -16.35
N TRP A 744 7.52 9.74 -15.27
CA TRP A 744 8.18 8.84 -14.31
C TRP A 744 7.12 8.08 -13.49
N TYR A 745 7.27 6.76 -13.40
CA TYR A 745 6.52 5.92 -12.48
C TYR A 745 7.39 5.61 -11.26
N ASN A 746 7.05 6.10 -10.07
CA ASN A 746 5.93 7.00 -9.75
C ASN A 746 6.31 8.05 -8.69
N TYR A 747 5.37 8.91 -8.30
CA TYR A 747 5.67 9.98 -7.34
C TYR A 747 6.07 9.44 -5.95
N LYS A 748 5.40 8.38 -5.49
CA LYS A 748 5.53 7.88 -4.13
C LYS A 748 5.37 6.36 -4.08
N ASP A 749 6.21 5.72 -3.28
CA ASP A 749 6.13 4.30 -2.93
C ASP A 749 4.71 3.94 -2.44
N ARG A 750 4.17 2.82 -2.95
CA ARG A 750 2.76 2.46 -2.77
C ARG A 750 2.47 1.82 -1.41
N ASP A 751 3.43 1.07 -0.88
CA ASP A 751 3.32 0.35 0.40
C ASP A 751 4.73 0.11 0.99
N GLN A 752 4.83 -0.68 2.07
CA GLN A 752 6.07 -1.03 2.76
C GLN A 752 6.52 -2.47 2.50
N ARG A 753 5.86 -3.23 1.60
CA ARG A 753 6.20 -4.64 1.38
C ARG A 753 7.57 -4.73 0.72
N ARG A 754 8.56 -5.07 1.53
CA ARG A 754 9.99 -5.06 1.16
C ARG A 754 10.30 -5.75 -0.16
N TYR A 755 9.67 -6.88 -0.44
CA TYR A 755 10.02 -7.73 -1.58
C TYR A 755 9.13 -7.52 -2.80
N TYR A 756 8.15 -6.62 -2.75
CA TYR A 756 7.25 -6.37 -3.89
C TYR A 756 7.70 -5.12 -4.66
N PRO A 757 8.19 -5.24 -5.91
CA PRO A 757 8.91 -4.15 -6.59
C PRO A 757 8.03 -2.91 -6.81
N GLU A 758 6.74 -3.11 -7.08
CA GLU A 758 5.76 -2.04 -7.30
C GLU A 758 5.60 -1.08 -6.12
N ASP A 759 6.01 -1.49 -4.92
CA ASP A 759 5.97 -0.64 -3.75
C ASP A 759 7.19 0.28 -3.62
N HIS A 760 8.20 0.18 -4.51
CA HIS A 760 9.49 0.88 -4.36
C HIS A 760 9.93 1.75 -5.55
N PHE A 761 9.01 2.11 -6.45
CA PHE A 761 9.24 2.98 -7.63
C PHE A 761 9.18 4.49 -7.34
N GLY A 762 8.81 4.88 -6.13
CA GLY A 762 8.51 6.27 -5.78
C GLY A 762 9.73 7.18 -5.85
N LEU A 763 9.53 8.45 -6.24
CA LEU A 763 10.51 9.49 -5.93
C LEU A 763 10.58 9.77 -4.43
N LEU A 764 9.46 9.59 -3.73
CA LEU A 764 9.35 9.61 -2.27
C LEU A 764 9.14 8.21 -1.72
N ASP A 765 9.61 7.96 -0.51
CA ASP A 765 9.28 6.74 0.21
C ASP A 765 7.80 6.71 0.66
N TYR A 766 7.37 5.57 1.21
CA TYR A 766 5.98 5.37 1.64
C TYR A 766 5.52 6.41 2.67
N TRP A 767 6.45 6.95 3.45
CA TRP A 767 6.17 7.96 4.48
C TRP A 767 6.24 9.39 3.94
N GLY A 768 6.61 9.56 2.66
CA GLY A 768 6.73 10.86 2.00
C GLY A 768 8.11 11.52 2.14
N TYR A 769 9.12 10.81 2.64
CA TYR A 769 10.48 11.33 2.67
C TYR A 769 11.12 11.20 1.28
N PRO A 770 11.80 12.24 0.77
CA PRO A 770 12.43 12.18 -0.54
C PRO A 770 13.49 11.08 -0.63
N LYS A 771 13.53 10.38 -1.77
CA LYS A 771 14.68 9.59 -2.21
C LYS A 771 15.59 10.48 -3.06
N PRO A 772 16.88 10.12 -3.28
CA PRO A 772 17.74 10.85 -4.21
C PRO A 772 17.14 11.02 -5.61
N ALA A 773 16.36 10.06 -6.08
CA ALA A 773 15.61 10.16 -7.34
C ALA A 773 14.70 11.40 -7.40
N TYR A 774 14.11 11.84 -6.27
CA TYR A 774 13.34 13.08 -6.22
C TYR A 774 14.17 14.31 -6.61
N LEU A 775 15.37 14.47 -6.03
CA LEU A 775 16.24 15.59 -6.39
C LEU A 775 16.78 15.45 -7.82
N ALA A 776 17.05 14.22 -8.27
CA ALA A 776 17.44 13.98 -9.66
C ALA A 776 16.36 14.43 -10.64
N TYR A 777 15.08 14.12 -10.37
CA TYR A 777 13.95 14.60 -11.15
C TYR A 777 13.90 16.13 -11.20
N VAL A 778 13.98 16.80 -10.04
CA VAL A 778 13.99 18.27 -9.96
C VAL A 778 15.17 18.85 -10.74
N ALA A 779 16.35 18.27 -10.59
CA ALA A 779 17.56 18.69 -11.32
C ALA A 779 17.40 18.52 -12.83
N ALA A 780 16.96 17.34 -13.31
CA ALA A 780 16.71 17.11 -14.72
C ALA A 780 15.69 18.10 -15.29
N ARG A 781 14.59 18.35 -14.58
CA ARG A 781 13.58 19.31 -15.02
C ARG A 781 14.16 20.71 -15.14
N ASP A 782 14.83 21.19 -14.09
CA ASP A 782 15.43 22.52 -14.07
C ASP A 782 16.49 22.69 -15.17
N GLN A 783 17.24 21.62 -15.48
CA GLN A 783 18.30 21.65 -16.47
C GLN A 783 17.81 21.44 -17.91
N LEU A 784 16.73 20.70 -18.15
CA LEU A 784 16.37 20.20 -19.49
C LEU A 784 15.01 20.68 -20.01
N ASP A 785 14.02 20.96 -19.15
CA ASP A 785 12.61 21.15 -19.57
C ASP A 785 12.39 22.31 -20.55
N THR A 786 13.29 23.29 -20.56
CA THR A 786 13.22 24.48 -21.43
C THR A 786 14.14 24.42 -22.63
N LYS A 787 14.92 23.34 -22.75
CA LYS A 787 16.06 23.28 -23.64
C LYS A 787 15.82 22.25 -24.73
N ALA A 788 16.22 22.59 -25.95
CA ALA A 788 16.09 21.70 -27.10
C ALA A 788 17.28 20.75 -27.14
N ALA A 789 17.02 19.44 -27.16
CA ALA A 789 18.01 18.39 -27.42
C ALA A 789 18.74 18.63 -28.76
N LYS A 790 20.06 18.38 -28.81
CA LYS A 790 20.92 18.65 -29.99
C LYS A 790 21.80 17.50 -30.42
N GLY A 791 21.91 16.48 -29.59
CA GLY A 791 22.62 15.27 -29.92
C GLY A 791 23.26 14.64 -28.68
N VAL A 792 23.39 13.33 -28.73
CA VAL A 792 24.26 12.55 -27.86
C VAL A 792 25.45 12.02 -28.66
N ALA A 793 26.64 12.10 -28.07
CA ALA A 793 27.88 11.58 -28.62
C ALA A 793 28.66 10.82 -27.55
N LYS A 794 29.53 9.91 -28.01
CA LYS A 794 30.43 9.15 -27.13
C LYS A 794 31.88 9.43 -27.50
N PHE A 795 32.70 9.78 -26.51
CA PHE A 795 34.11 10.11 -26.62
C PHE A 795 34.93 9.15 -25.75
N GLY A 796 35.34 8.03 -26.34
CA GLY A 796 35.92 6.93 -25.56
C GLY A 796 34.86 6.34 -24.64
N ASP A 797 35.09 6.41 -23.33
CA ASP A 797 34.17 5.89 -22.31
C ASP A 797 33.19 6.95 -21.77
N VAL A 798 33.27 8.20 -22.25
CA VAL A 798 32.43 9.31 -21.81
C VAL A 798 31.29 9.54 -22.79
N TRP A 799 30.07 9.57 -22.28
CA TRP A 799 28.88 10.07 -22.95
C TRP A 799 28.75 11.58 -22.74
N LEU A 800 28.31 12.26 -23.79
CA LEU A 800 28.05 13.70 -23.82
C LEU A 800 26.74 13.95 -24.55
N ALA A 801 25.77 14.56 -23.87
CA ALA A 801 24.54 15.08 -24.49
C ALA A 801 24.53 16.62 -24.40
N LYS A 802 23.94 17.31 -25.38
CA LYS A 802 23.83 18.79 -25.38
C LYS A 802 22.37 19.21 -25.53
N PHE A 803 21.96 20.16 -24.70
CA PHE A 803 20.65 20.80 -24.73
C PHE A 803 20.84 22.31 -24.85
N ASP A 804 20.30 22.92 -25.92
CA ASP A 804 20.36 24.36 -26.15
C ASP A 804 19.21 25.07 -25.41
N GLY A 805 19.54 26.03 -24.54
CA GLY A 805 18.57 26.94 -23.92
C GLY A 805 18.60 28.34 -24.53
N GLU A 806 17.66 29.19 -24.11
CA GLU A 806 17.61 30.60 -24.55
C GLU A 806 18.77 31.43 -23.97
N ASP A 807 19.09 31.21 -22.68
CA ASP A 807 20.11 31.96 -21.94
C ASP A 807 21.41 31.15 -21.71
N GLU A 808 21.29 29.83 -21.54
CA GLU A 808 22.41 28.93 -21.26
C GLU A 808 22.20 27.57 -21.93
N ASP A 809 23.30 26.95 -22.37
CA ASP A 809 23.30 25.58 -22.84
C ASP A 809 23.63 24.65 -21.67
N THR A 810 23.10 23.43 -21.69
CA THR A 810 23.45 22.38 -20.74
C THR A 810 24.05 21.19 -21.45
N TYR A 811 25.19 20.75 -20.95
CA TYR A 811 25.81 19.50 -21.32
C TYR A 811 25.60 18.48 -20.20
N ILE A 812 25.32 17.23 -20.54
CA ILE A 812 25.28 16.12 -19.58
C ILE A 812 26.40 15.16 -19.90
N LEU A 813 27.23 14.87 -18.89
CA LEU A 813 28.41 14.04 -18.99
C LEU A 813 28.30 12.84 -18.04
N TRP A 814 28.64 11.64 -18.50
CA TRP A 814 28.81 10.46 -17.64
C TRP A 814 29.74 9.44 -18.29
N THR A 815 30.29 8.51 -17.52
CA THR A 815 31.06 7.37 -18.05
C THR A 815 30.21 6.10 -18.15
N ASP A 816 30.64 5.15 -18.97
CA ASP A 816 30.07 3.79 -18.93
C ASP A 816 30.20 3.17 -17.51
N PRO A 817 29.28 2.30 -17.08
CA PRO A 817 29.32 1.67 -15.76
C PRO A 817 30.59 0.85 -15.48
N SER A 818 31.19 0.28 -16.53
CA SER A 818 32.42 -0.53 -16.42
C SER A 818 33.71 0.29 -16.57
N ALA A 819 33.59 1.57 -16.93
CA ALA A 819 34.73 2.43 -17.16
C ALA A 819 35.33 2.90 -15.83
N THR A 820 36.66 2.98 -15.79
CA THR A 820 37.33 3.69 -14.70
C THR A 820 37.21 5.18 -14.97
N PRO A 821 36.70 6.01 -14.02
CA PRO A 821 36.65 7.45 -14.20
C PRO A 821 38.01 8.00 -14.62
N GLN A 822 38.02 8.82 -15.67
CA GLN A 822 39.23 9.50 -16.15
C GLN A 822 39.06 11.01 -16.00
N ALA A 823 40.20 11.71 -15.89
CA ALA A 823 40.20 13.17 -15.88
C ALA A 823 40.10 13.69 -17.32
N HIS A 824 39.17 14.61 -17.56
CA HIS A 824 38.97 15.27 -18.83
C HIS A 824 39.09 16.80 -18.66
N ASP A 825 39.64 17.46 -19.67
CA ASP A 825 39.56 18.92 -19.78
C ASP A 825 38.16 19.29 -20.30
N LEU A 826 37.32 19.85 -19.43
CA LEU A 826 35.94 20.20 -19.76
C LEU A 826 35.89 21.27 -20.85
N SER A 827 36.78 22.25 -20.84
CA SER A 827 36.78 23.30 -21.87
C SER A 827 37.10 22.72 -23.25
N SER A 828 38.04 21.77 -23.30
CA SER A 828 38.34 21.03 -24.53
C SER A 828 37.21 20.10 -24.96
N LEU A 829 36.51 19.46 -24.01
CA LEU A 829 35.44 18.49 -24.30
C LEU A 829 34.16 19.19 -24.78
N LEU A 830 33.80 20.31 -24.13
CA LEU A 830 32.56 21.05 -24.40
C LEU A 830 32.71 22.10 -25.51
N LEU A 831 33.96 22.40 -25.91
CA LEU A 831 34.31 23.47 -26.84
C LEU A 831 33.83 24.86 -26.37
N SER A 832 33.78 25.06 -25.05
CA SER A 832 33.38 26.32 -24.41
C SER A 832 34.41 26.75 -23.37
N ASP A 833 34.79 28.02 -23.44
CA ASP A 833 35.67 28.66 -22.47
C ASP A 833 34.89 29.23 -21.26
N GLU A 834 33.55 29.26 -21.30
CA GLU A 834 32.70 29.90 -20.30
C GLU A 834 31.73 28.90 -19.66
N ILE A 835 32.25 28.09 -18.74
CA ILE A 835 31.46 27.22 -17.86
C ILE A 835 30.84 28.09 -16.75
N THR A 836 29.51 28.16 -16.70
CA THR A 836 28.74 28.96 -15.75
C THR A 836 28.36 28.17 -14.50
N GLY A 837 28.30 26.83 -14.60
CA GLY A 837 28.00 25.96 -13.46
C GLY A 837 28.29 24.50 -13.75
N VAL A 838 28.61 23.73 -12.71
CA VAL A 838 28.70 22.27 -12.75
C VAL A 838 27.88 21.74 -11.58
N PHE A 839 27.00 20.79 -11.85
CA PHE A 839 26.08 20.21 -10.87
C PHE A 839 26.14 18.69 -10.95
N ASN A 840 26.11 18.02 -9.81
CA ASN A 840 26.01 16.56 -9.80
C ASN A 840 24.60 16.10 -10.24
N THR A 841 24.39 14.78 -10.28
CA THR A 841 23.11 14.14 -10.65
C THR A 841 21.90 14.61 -9.82
N LEU A 842 22.12 15.17 -8.62
CA LEU A 842 21.07 15.66 -7.72
C LEU A 842 20.91 17.20 -7.78
N GLY A 843 21.56 17.87 -8.73
CA GLY A 843 21.54 19.33 -8.85
C GLY A 843 22.38 20.05 -7.78
N THR A 844 23.20 19.35 -7.00
CA THR A 844 24.12 19.98 -6.05
C THR A 844 25.27 20.66 -6.80
N PRO A 845 25.50 21.97 -6.59
CA PRO A 845 26.63 22.66 -7.22
C PRO A 845 27.97 22.05 -6.81
N LEU A 846 28.83 21.77 -7.79
CA LEU A 846 30.17 21.26 -7.59
C LEU A 846 31.19 22.38 -7.74
N ALA A 847 32.17 22.42 -6.83
CA ALA A 847 33.24 23.39 -6.92
C ALA A 847 34.15 23.09 -8.11
N ILE A 848 34.22 24.03 -9.05
CA ILE A 848 35.10 23.93 -10.21
C ILE A 848 36.49 24.43 -9.81
N ALA A 849 37.30 23.56 -9.19
CA ALA A 849 38.65 23.93 -8.79
C ALA A 849 39.63 24.00 -9.98
N ASP A 850 39.41 23.17 -11.00
CA ASP A 850 40.21 23.13 -12.24
C ASP A 850 39.40 22.50 -13.39
N THR A 851 38.98 23.29 -14.38
CA THR A 851 38.26 22.78 -15.55
C THR A 851 39.13 21.91 -16.45
N ALA A 852 40.46 22.02 -16.34
CA ALA A 852 41.40 21.27 -17.17
C ALA A 852 41.55 19.80 -16.76
N SER A 853 41.00 19.39 -15.61
CA SER A 853 41.14 18.04 -15.08
C SER A 853 39.94 17.62 -14.22
N TYR A 854 38.75 17.58 -14.84
CA TYR A 854 37.53 17.13 -14.18
C TYR A 854 37.34 15.63 -14.31
N MET A 855 37.07 14.96 -13.20
CA MET A 855 36.74 13.52 -13.18
C MET A 855 35.28 13.35 -13.55
N VAL A 856 35.00 12.87 -14.77
CA VAL A 856 33.63 12.53 -15.18
C VAL A 856 33.24 11.23 -14.48
N PRO A 857 32.21 11.21 -13.63
CA PRO A 857 31.80 10.01 -12.92
C PRO A 857 30.80 9.17 -13.74
N TYR A 858 30.36 8.04 -13.18
CA TYR A 858 29.31 7.20 -13.77
C TYR A 858 27.94 7.86 -13.70
N GLU A 859 27.68 8.60 -12.62
CA GLU A 859 26.47 9.38 -12.47
C GLU A 859 26.48 10.60 -13.40
N PRO A 860 25.33 10.98 -13.99
CA PRO A 860 25.24 12.19 -14.79
C PRO A 860 25.68 13.45 -14.04
N VAL A 861 26.48 14.28 -14.71
CA VAL A 861 26.86 15.62 -14.27
C VAL A 861 26.33 16.62 -15.29
N PHE A 862 25.65 17.64 -14.81
CA PHE A 862 25.19 18.76 -15.63
C PHE A 862 26.27 19.84 -15.65
N VAL A 863 26.64 20.30 -16.85
CA VAL A 863 27.59 21.40 -17.04
C VAL A 863 26.92 22.47 -17.87
N ASN A 864 26.70 23.63 -17.26
CA ASN A 864 26.10 24.77 -17.93
C ASN A 864 27.19 25.66 -18.50
N THR A 865 26.94 26.18 -19.69
CA THR A 865 27.82 27.15 -20.35
C THR A 865 27.02 28.36 -20.79
N ALA A 866 27.68 29.50 -20.90
CA ALA A 866 27.09 30.62 -21.64
C ALA A 866 26.74 30.15 -23.06
N HIS A 867 25.60 30.61 -23.59
CA HIS A 867 25.12 30.19 -24.91
C HIS A 867 26.20 30.42 -25.97
N ALA A 868 26.66 29.34 -26.61
CA ALA A 868 27.67 29.39 -27.66
C ALA A 868 27.01 29.06 -28.99
N GLU A 869 27.13 29.97 -29.97
CA GLU A 869 26.70 29.70 -31.34
C GLU A 869 27.58 28.59 -31.96
N GLY A 870 27.19 27.32 -31.81
CA GLY A 870 27.92 26.17 -32.34
C GLY A 870 27.17 24.83 -32.25
N GLU A 871 27.16 24.08 -33.34
CA GLU A 871 26.70 22.68 -33.37
C GLU A 871 27.72 21.76 -32.66
N ILE A 872 27.26 20.66 -32.05
CA ILE A 872 28.16 19.61 -31.55
C ILE A 872 29.02 19.15 -32.73
N ILE A 873 30.34 19.30 -32.63
CA ILE A 873 31.23 18.75 -33.66
C ILE A 873 31.13 17.22 -33.53
N PRO A 874 30.66 16.49 -34.56
CA PRO A 874 30.60 15.04 -34.49
C PRO A 874 32.00 14.50 -34.16
N PRO A 875 32.12 13.42 -33.37
CA PRO A 875 33.41 12.88 -33.01
C PRO A 875 34.25 12.68 -34.28
N PRO A 876 35.56 12.96 -34.24
CA PRO A 876 36.43 12.76 -35.39
C PRO A 876 36.21 11.34 -35.89
N ALA A 877 35.84 11.20 -37.17
CA ALA A 877 35.55 9.90 -37.79
C ALA A 877 36.63 8.89 -37.38
N GLU A 878 36.21 7.75 -36.81
CA GLU A 878 37.16 6.73 -36.33
C GLU A 878 38.23 6.49 -37.41
N PRO A 879 39.52 6.43 -37.05
CA PRO A 879 40.59 6.23 -38.00
C PRO A 879 40.30 4.97 -38.82
N GLY A 880 39.97 5.20 -40.09
CA GLY A 880 39.19 4.26 -40.90
C GLY A 880 39.67 2.82 -40.81
N VAL A 881 38.75 1.94 -40.45
CA VAL A 881 38.84 0.51 -40.76
C VAL A 881 39.17 0.42 -42.25
N PRO A 882 40.34 -0.13 -42.65
CA PRO A 882 40.72 -0.18 -44.05
C PRO A 882 39.66 -0.98 -44.80
N ALA A 883 39.07 -0.38 -45.82
CA ALA A 883 38.08 -1.00 -46.67
C ALA A 883 38.63 -2.34 -47.19
N GLY A 884 38.13 -3.44 -46.62
CA GLY A 884 38.48 -4.80 -47.01
C GLY A 884 37.92 -5.11 -48.39
N SER A 885 38.82 -5.48 -49.30
CA SER A 885 38.60 -5.94 -50.67
C SER A 885 37.83 -7.26 -50.78
#